data_AF-A0A7S1M299-F1
#
_entry.id   AF-A0A7S1M299-F1
#
_cell.length_a   1.000
_cell.length_b   1.000
_cell.length_c   1.000
_cell.angle_alpha   90.00
_cell.angle_beta   90.00
_cell.angle_gamma   90.00
#
_symmetry.space_group_name_H-M   'P 1'
#
loop_
_entity.id
_entity.type
_entity.pdbx_description
1 polymer ?
#
loop_
_entity_poly.entity_id
_entity_poly.type
_entity_poly.pdbx_seq_one_letter_code
_entity_poly.pdbx_strand_id
1 'polypeptide(L)'
;GMELDGHSLPPFASEENKQLDAEVKRKESELENVEEKLESDGKRVKVMTDHLVNVQQELVNTQQLVDAKKHESETEEHLKALTTRQLGRLKSEIVRLTKVQDDTQDQINSYSNELMRGNEKLDQFKLEMNWNQEQLEQWAIAARQKEEDELTLEKYRRADDSKVRELTLATEKLTVEIDRKRKELSDQVTETQARQIEMDKTAELFRQLHEDRKKLIAQWEESVGSMKTRDNQLERLGEEYAANLGRKRTKEEKMRERKKHHEEVDGENSKMEQAIQQTDRQLVRIRLDHMDVKSSMTSFKDEVEVMRNQLSACETEKTNARNQHAQMVRSLELRKDKHQQLQNQCNQHSRGLEDAVQGSKDKDQRSKEAEQARAEMLANQKMVEKEMKAAKDTLYKESQELYRLRSDEANTLGEISGAQSAIKNLQFQISRLDQERQRQQELLYAVDFQSQLMQRKVARVSGERTVEEREEFNEKVEALEKQLEEQKNLHSILSAQIKRQDAELKNANRTLATVKKDTEGMKSAMEELELQNTIVNRTVQVTVKEKEESLMQHDILRLEVKRLRQNLNSKSENLYSLENRKQQLQISMEEREKEIEVHTDVLKAQLRGVEDERHKAALELAERKQKIYNLKSKYENVMNKVKKEEGEDQHSQAHYMIKAAQEKEELQRRGDELDDKIRRAEREIRSLENTLAHLVTRNQKYKENFQTANQQNQNELEEKQALEEQSRAANEVLFKKKKQLSQLEREEQEDVQRYEELQGNMERVQGHAQELNAALVGIRDDIEAQGPKLDRAQQTLEVSVRRATDAGVDMSEDAAASTDILARSLRDQNNSVIYALHNALQEHAEDVLPLFESLCNEKGVSLPSRPPSGSSSRPGSNRSSTALLAGRARTPM
;
A
#
# COMPACT_ATOMS: atom_id res chain seq x y z
N GLY A 1 45.26 -106.44 -159.36
CA GLY A 1 44.50 -106.27 -160.62
C GLY A 1 43.84 -104.90 -160.60
N MET A 2 42.99 -104.56 -161.56
CA MET A 2 42.11 -103.40 -161.41
C MET A 2 41.00 -103.75 -160.41
N GLU A 3 41.14 -103.28 -159.18
CA GLU A 3 40.03 -103.19 -158.23
C GLU A 3 39.25 -101.92 -158.58
N LEU A 4 37.93 -102.07 -158.76
CA LEU A 4 37.07 -100.99 -159.22
C LEU A 4 36.61 -100.14 -158.03
N ASP A 5 36.81 -98.83 -158.13
CA ASP A 5 36.48 -97.87 -157.08
C ASP A 5 34.97 -97.79 -156.85
N GLY A 6 34.56 -97.89 -155.59
CA GLY A 6 33.21 -98.23 -155.15
C GLY A 6 32.15 -97.13 -155.35
N HIS A 7 32.56 -95.92 -155.75
CA HIS A 7 31.68 -94.76 -155.88
C HIS A 7 31.29 -94.40 -157.33
N SER A 8 31.66 -95.25 -158.30
CA SER A 8 31.30 -95.10 -159.72
C SER A 8 30.34 -96.20 -160.20
N LEU A 9 29.34 -95.81 -161.01
CA LEU A 9 28.39 -96.76 -161.61
C LEU A 9 29.10 -97.66 -162.66
N PRO A 10 28.74 -98.96 -162.76
CA PRO A 10 29.31 -99.86 -163.74
C PRO A 10 29.17 -99.34 -165.19
N PRO A 11 30.13 -99.60 -166.11
CA PRO A 11 30.12 -99.04 -167.47
C PRO A 11 28.89 -99.37 -168.34
N PHE A 12 28.09 -100.35 -167.94
CA PHE A 12 26.85 -100.79 -168.60
C PHE A 12 25.57 -100.33 -167.90
N ALA A 13 25.65 -99.43 -166.89
CA ALA A 13 24.49 -98.86 -166.24
C ALA A 13 23.62 -98.04 -167.22
N SER A 14 22.30 -98.20 -167.13
CA SER A 14 21.33 -97.41 -167.92
C SER A 14 21.41 -95.92 -167.58
N GLU A 15 21.01 -95.08 -168.54
CA GLU A 15 21.14 -93.62 -168.42
C GLU A 15 20.31 -93.04 -167.26
N GLU A 16 19.13 -93.62 -167.00
CA GLU A 16 18.30 -93.29 -165.82
C GLU A 16 19.04 -93.49 -164.50
N ASN A 17 19.80 -94.58 -164.36
CA ASN A 17 20.55 -94.87 -163.14
C ASN A 17 21.70 -93.86 -162.92
N LYS A 18 22.33 -93.38 -164.00
CA LYS A 18 23.34 -92.31 -163.93
C LYS A 18 22.73 -90.97 -163.54
N GLN A 19 21.54 -90.66 -164.03
CA GLN A 19 20.80 -89.45 -163.65
C GLN A 19 20.35 -89.52 -162.19
N LEU A 20 19.92 -90.68 -161.70
CA LEU A 20 19.58 -90.90 -160.29
C LEU A 20 20.80 -90.78 -159.37
N ASP A 21 21.96 -91.37 -159.71
CA ASP A 21 23.20 -91.21 -158.93
C ASP A 21 23.67 -89.74 -158.86
N ALA A 22 23.55 -88.99 -159.97
CA ALA A 22 23.83 -87.56 -159.99
C ALA A 22 22.81 -86.74 -159.16
N GLU A 23 21.53 -87.11 -159.15
CA GLU A 23 20.53 -86.44 -158.32
C GLU A 23 20.67 -86.78 -156.82
N VAL A 24 21.08 -88.01 -156.49
CA VAL A 24 21.43 -88.42 -155.13
C VAL A 24 22.63 -87.61 -154.63
N LYS A 25 23.74 -87.58 -155.37
CA LYS A 25 24.94 -86.79 -155.00
C LYS A 25 24.67 -85.29 -154.88
N ARG A 26 23.74 -84.74 -155.70
CA ARG A 26 23.25 -83.36 -155.51
C ARG A 26 22.48 -83.20 -154.21
N LYS A 27 21.56 -84.12 -153.88
CA LYS A 27 20.76 -84.10 -152.64
C LYS A 27 21.60 -84.35 -151.39
N GLU A 28 22.64 -85.16 -151.48
CA GLU A 28 23.64 -85.37 -150.42
C GLU A 28 24.38 -84.07 -150.11
N SER A 29 24.88 -83.36 -151.14
CA SER A 29 25.55 -82.06 -150.94
C SER A 29 24.57 -80.94 -150.51
N GLU A 30 23.31 -80.99 -150.95
CA GLU A 30 22.24 -80.10 -150.44
C GLU A 30 21.90 -80.41 -148.97
N LEU A 31 22.00 -81.68 -148.53
CA LEU A 31 21.87 -82.10 -147.14
C LEU A 31 23.04 -81.60 -146.28
N GLU A 32 24.30 -81.83 -146.68
CA GLU A 32 25.48 -81.33 -145.96
C GLU A 32 25.39 -79.81 -145.74
N ASN A 33 25.00 -79.07 -146.78
CA ASN A 33 24.79 -77.61 -146.73
C ASN A 33 23.62 -77.17 -145.83
N VAL A 34 22.69 -78.07 -145.47
CA VAL A 34 21.60 -77.81 -144.53
C VAL A 34 22.01 -78.24 -143.12
N GLU A 35 22.70 -79.36 -142.97
CA GLU A 35 23.21 -79.87 -141.70
C GLU A 35 24.25 -78.91 -141.08
N GLU A 36 25.20 -78.38 -141.86
CA GLU A 36 26.18 -77.39 -141.39
C GLU A 36 25.50 -76.09 -140.91
N LYS A 37 24.40 -75.69 -141.57
CA LYS A 37 23.58 -74.55 -141.13
C LYS A 37 22.77 -74.87 -139.88
N LEU A 38 22.19 -76.06 -139.80
CA LEU A 38 21.43 -76.53 -138.63
C LEU A 38 22.33 -76.67 -137.39
N GLU A 39 23.56 -77.11 -137.57
CA GLU A 39 24.57 -77.19 -136.51
C GLU A 39 25.05 -75.79 -136.09
N SER A 40 25.21 -74.86 -137.03
CA SER A 40 25.55 -73.46 -136.76
C SER A 40 24.44 -72.72 -135.98
N ASP A 41 23.19 -72.80 -136.44
CA ASP A 41 22.05 -72.23 -135.70
C ASP A 41 21.78 -73.00 -134.39
N GLY A 42 22.04 -74.31 -134.32
CA GLY A 42 21.99 -75.09 -133.08
C GLY A 42 23.02 -74.63 -132.04
N LYS A 43 24.27 -74.40 -132.45
CA LYS A 43 25.33 -73.79 -131.62
C LYS A 43 24.93 -72.40 -131.15
N ARG A 44 24.37 -71.57 -132.03
CA ARG A 44 23.86 -70.23 -131.71
C ARG A 44 22.69 -70.27 -130.72
N VAL A 45 21.70 -71.13 -130.93
CA VAL A 45 20.57 -71.32 -130.02
C VAL A 45 21.08 -71.75 -128.65
N LYS A 46 22.01 -72.72 -128.57
CA LYS A 46 22.62 -73.13 -127.30
C LYS A 46 23.27 -71.96 -126.57
N VAL A 47 24.12 -71.16 -127.24
CA VAL A 47 24.75 -69.97 -126.65
C VAL A 47 23.71 -68.93 -126.18
N MET A 48 22.61 -68.76 -126.93
CA MET A 48 21.51 -67.87 -126.51
C MET A 48 20.71 -68.42 -125.32
N THR A 49 20.52 -69.74 -125.22
CA THR A 49 19.90 -70.40 -124.06
C THR A 49 20.79 -70.32 -122.83
N ASP A 50 22.09 -70.60 -122.97
CA ASP A 50 23.07 -70.48 -121.88
C ASP A 50 23.15 -69.02 -121.38
N HIS A 51 23.11 -68.04 -122.30
CA HIS A 51 23.02 -66.62 -121.93
C HIS A 51 21.68 -66.28 -121.25
N LEU A 52 20.55 -66.82 -121.71
CA LEU A 52 19.24 -66.62 -121.08
C LEU A 52 19.23 -67.16 -119.64
N VAL A 53 19.80 -68.34 -119.40
CA VAL A 53 19.95 -68.92 -118.05
C VAL A 53 20.80 -68.00 -117.17
N ASN A 54 21.92 -67.48 -117.68
CA ASN A 54 22.74 -66.52 -116.94
C ASN A 54 21.98 -65.20 -116.65
N VAL A 55 21.16 -64.69 -117.57
CA VAL A 55 20.33 -63.49 -117.35
C VAL A 55 19.20 -63.76 -116.35
N GLN A 56 18.60 -64.95 -116.36
CA GLN A 56 17.63 -65.37 -115.35
C GLN A 56 18.28 -65.51 -113.97
N GLN A 57 19.49 -66.06 -113.89
CA GLN A 57 20.25 -66.13 -112.64
C GLN A 57 20.60 -64.74 -112.11
N GLU A 58 21.05 -63.81 -112.96
CA GLU A 58 21.31 -62.42 -112.56
C GLU A 58 20.04 -61.66 -112.16
N LEU A 59 18.89 -61.95 -112.80
CA LEU A 59 17.59 -61.42 -112.37
C LEU A 59 17.20 -61.96 -110.99
N VAL A 60 17.45 -63.24 -110.70
CA VAL A 60 17.24 -63.82 -109.36
C VAL A 60 18.22 -63.24 -108.33
N ASN A 61 19.50 -63.07 -108.68
CA ASN A 61 20.53 -62.47 -107.82
C ASN A 61 20.17 -61.02 -107.46
N THR A 62 19.76 -60.22 -108.44
CA THR A 62 19.34 -58.83 -108.23
C THR A 62 18.02 -58.71 -107.50
N GLN A 63 17.05 -59.62 -107.73
CA GLN A 63 15.82 -59.68 -106.94
C GLN A 63 16.10 -60.00 -105.47
N GLN A 64 16.96 -60.99 -105.19
CA GLN A 64 17.39 -61.32 -103.82
C GLN A 64 18.08 -60.12 -103.14
N LEU A 65 18.92 -59.37 -103.86
CA LEU A 65 19.58 -58.18 -103.34
C LEU A 65 18.58 -57.03 -103.07
N VAL A 66 17.57 -56.86 -103.93
CA VAL A 66 16.47 -55.89 -103.73
C VAL A 66 15.63 -56.27 -102.52
N ASP A 67 15.29 -57.55 -102.33
CA ASP A 67 14.48 -57.99 -101.19
C ASP A 67 15.28 -57.94 -99.87
N ALA A 68 16.58 -58.26 -99.90
CA ALA A 68 17.48 -58.00 -98.78
C ALA A 68 17.52 -56.49 -98.42
N LYS A 69 17.57 -55.60 -99.40
CA LYS A 69 17.53 -54.14 -99.17
C LYS A 69 16.18 -53.63 -98.67
N LYS A 70 15.06 -54.27 -99.04
CA LYS A 70 13.76 -54.00 -98.39
C LYS A 70 13.80 -54.39 -96.92
N HIS A 71 14.26 -55.60 -96.59
CA HIS A 71 14.35 -56.04 -95.21
C HIS A 71 15.31 -55.20 -94.37
N GLU A 72 16.45 -54.75 -94.92
CA GLU A 72 17.30 -53.74 -94.28
C GLU A 72 16.50 -52.45 -93.98
N SER A 73 15.81 -51.89 -94.97
CA SER A 73 14.97 -50.69 -94.80
C SER A 73 13.85 -50.88 -93.76
N GLU A 74 13.19 -52.05 -93.74
CA GLU A 74 12.18 -52.41 -92.74
C GLU A 74 12.79 -52.49 -91.32
N THR A 75 14.00 -53.02 -91.18
CA THR A 75 14.71 -53.02 -89.89
C THR A 75 15.16 -51.62 -89.47
N GLU A 76 15.59 -50.75 -90.39
CA GLU A 76 15.90 -49.35 -90.09
C GLU A 76 14.65 -48.57 -89.66
N GLU A 77 13.50 -48.77 -90.33
CA GLU A 77 12.23 -48.18 -89.92
C GLU A 77 11.76 -48.69 -88.55
N HIS A 78 11.93 -49.99 -88.26
CA HIS A 78 11.63 -50.56 -86.95
C HIS A 78 12.56 -50.00 -85.86
N LEU A 79 13.87 -49.88 -86.10
CA LEU A 79 14.83 -49.26 -85.17
C LEU A 79 14.53 -47.76 -84.95
N LYS A 80 14.09 -47.06 -86.00
CA LYS A 80 13.61 -45.67 -85.93
C LYS A 80 12.30 -45.54 -85.13
N ALA A 81 11.37 -46.48 -85.28
CA ALA A 81 10.15 -46.55 -84.47
C ALA A 81 10.47 -46.85 -82.98
N LEU A 82 11.41 -47.77 -82.71
CA LEU A 82 11.87 -48.09 -81.37
C LEU A 82 12.54 -46.89 -80.69
N THR A 83 13.49 -46.24 -81.39
CA THR A 83 14.22 -45.08 -80.86
C THR A 83 13.32 -43.86 -80.68
N THR A 84 12.40 -43.57 -81.60
CA THR A 84 11.39 -42.51 -81.41
C THR A 84 10.44 -42.80 -80.25
N ARG A 85 10.03 -44.07 -80.03
CA ARG A 85 9.26 -44.47 -78.85
C ARG A 85 10.05 -44.29 -77.54
N GLN A 86 11.33 -44.65 -77.51
CA GLN A 86 12.18 -44.41 -76.34
C GLN A 86 12.44 -42.92 -76.10
N LEU A 87 12.63 -42.10 -77.15
CA LEU A 87 12.70 -40.64 -77.04
C LEU A 87 11.39 -40.04 -76.52
N GLY A 88 10.24 -40.57 -76.92
CA GLY A 88 8.93 -40.21 -76.36
C GLY A 88 8.85 -40.51 -74.86
N ARG A 89 9.23 -41.73 -74.45
CA ARG A 89 9.30 -42.15 -73.05
C ARG A 89 10.24 -41.26 -72.24
N LEU A 90 11.45 -41.01 -72.73
CA LEU A 90 12.44 -40.17 -72.06
C LEU A 90 11.95 -38.72 -71.94
N LYS A 91 11.26 -38.17 -72.96
CA LYS A 91 10.62 -36.85 -72.85
C LYS A 91 9.54 -36.81 -71.78
N SER A 92 8.65 -37.82 -71.72
CA SER A 92 7.64 -37.88 -70.65
C SER A 92 8.27 -38.05 -69.26
N GLU A 93 9.37 -38.78 -69.14
CA GLU A 93 10.08 -38.97 -67.88
C GLU A 93 10.83 -37.71 -67.44
N ILE A 94 11.45 -36.97 -68.39
CA ILE A 94 12.02 -35.64 -68.13
C ILE A 94 10.94 -34.69 -67.61
N VAL A 95 9.78 -34.61 -68.28
CA VAL A 95 8.66 -33.76 -67.82
C VAL A 95 8.17 -34.18 -66.42
N ARG A 96 8.11 -35.49 -66.14
CA ARG A 96 7.76 -36.00 -64.81
C ARG A 96 8.80 -35.60 -63.75
N LEU A 97 10.08 -35.70 -64.07
CA LEU A 97 11.18 -35.37 -63.16
C LEU A 97 11.33 -33.85 -62.95
N THR A 98 11.13 -33.03 -63.98
CA THR A 98 11.04 -31.57 -63.84
C THR A 98 9.87 -31.19 -62.95
N LYS A 99 8.68 -31.80 -63.12
CA LYS A 99 7.57 -31.52 -62.20
C LYS A 99 7.90 -31.93 -60.75
N VAL A 100 8.53 -33.08 -60.53
CA VAL A 100 8.97 -33.48 -59.18
C VAL A 100 10.02 -32.50 -58.63
N GLN A 101 10.93 -31.99 -59.46
CA GLN A 101 11.88 -30.94 -59.08
C GLN A 101 11.14 -29.66 -58.65
N ASP A 102 10.18 -29.18 -59.44
CA ASP A 102 9.37 -28.00 -59.13
C ASP A 102 8.55 -28.22 -57.83
N ASP A 103 7.86 -29.36 -57.71
CA ASP A 103 7.11 -29.76 -56.51
C ASP A 103 8.03 -29.80 -55.26
N THR A 104 9.29 -30.24 -55.38
CA THR A 104 10.27 -30.20 -54.27
C THR A 104 10.85 -28.81 -54.01
N GLN A 105 11.01 -27.97 -55.04
CA GLN A 105 11.46 -26.59 -54.87
C GLN A 105 10.41 -25.77 -54.12
N ASP A 106 9.13 -25.98 -54.39
CA ASP A 106 8.04 -25.35 -53.62
C ASP A 106 7.96 -25.86 -52.18
N GLN A 107 8.28 -27.13 -51.91
CA GLN A 107 8.46 -27.63 -50.53
C GLN A 107 9.63 -26.94 -49.83
N ILE A 108 10.79 -26.81 -50.49
CA ILE A 108 11.95 -26.07 -49.96
C ILE A 108 11.60 -24.60 -49.71
N ASN A 109 10.84 -23.97 -50.61
CA ASN A 109 10.33 -22.61 -50.44
C ASN A 109 9.39 -22.52 -49.23
N SER A 110 8.48 -23.49 -49.03
CA SER A 110 7.60 -23.53 -47.86
C SER A 110 8.39 -23.68 -46.56
N TYR A 111 9.32 -24.63 -46.48
CA TYR A 111 10.16 -24.82 -45.29
C TYR A 111 11.07 -23.63 -45.01
N SER A 112 11.57 -22.94 -46.05
CA SER A 112 12.33 -21.69 -45.88
C SER A 112 11.46 -20.56 -45.30
N ASN A 113 10.22 -20.41 -45.76
CA ASN A 113 9.26 -19.46 -45.20
C ASN A 113 8.83 -19.81 -43.76
N GLU A 114 8.66 -21.10 -43.46
CA GLU A 114 8.37 -21.58 -42.11
C GLU A 114 9.55 -21.36 -41.16
N LEU A 115 10.79 -21.61 -41.62
CA LEU A 115 12.02 -21.36 -40.87
C LEU A 115 12.24 -19.86 -40.63
N MET A 116 11.96 -18.99 -41.62
CA MET A 116 11.97 -17.54 -41.44
C MET A 116 10.96 -17.09 -40.37
N ARG A 117 9.70 -17.55 -40.44
CA ARG A 117 8.67 -17.27 -39.42
C ARG A 117 9.03 -17.84 -38.05
N GLY A 118 9.68 -19.00 -38.02
CA GLY A 118 10.19 -19.64 -36.80
C GLY A 118 11.31 -18.81 -36.16
N ASN A 119 12.26 -18.32 -36.97
CA ASN A 119 13.32 -17.44 -36.50
C ASN A 119 12.79 -16.07 -36.06
N GLU A 120 11.84 -15.48 -36.80
CA GLU A 120 11.18 -14.23 -36.42
C GLU A 120 10.49 -14.34 -35.06
N LYS A 121 9.75 -15.44 -34.81
CA LYS A 121 9.18 -15.75 -33.50
C LYS A 121 10.24 -15.98 -32.42
N LEU A 122 11.36 -16.63 -32.77
CA LEU A 122 12.46 -16.88 -31.85
C LEU A 122 13.18 -15.59 -31.47
N ASP A 123 13.29 -14.62 -32.37
CA ASP A 123 13.82 -13.29 -32.11
C ASP A 123 12.82 -12.40 -31.34
N GLN A 124 11.51 -12.55 -31.59
CA GLN A 124 10.45 -11.99 -30.72
C GLN A 124 10.58 -12.54 -29.29
N PHE A 125 10.70 -13.87 -29.11
CA PHE A 125 10.90 -14.47 -27.79
C PHE A 125 12.22 -14.06 -27.12
N LYS A 126 13.30 -13.79 -27.86
CA LYS A 126 14.53 -13.18 -27.29
C LYS A 126 14.27 -11.77 -26.77
N LEU A 127 13.54 -10.94 -27.52
CA LEU A 127 13.19 -9.58 -27.10
C LEU A 127 12.27 -9.60 -25.86
N GLU A 128 11.25 -10.46 -25.85
CA GLU A 128 10.40 -10.69 -24.68
C GLU A 128 11.19 -11.23 -23.49
N MET A 129 12.11 -12.18 -23.69
CA MET A 129 12.95 -12.72 -22.62
C MET A 129 13.88 -11.65 -22.03
N ASN A 130 14.52 -10.82 -22.87
CA ASN A 130 15.36 -9.71 -22.42
C ASN A 130 14.53 -8.66 -21.68
N TRP A 131 13.37 -8.27 -22.21
CA TRP A 131 12.44 -7.37 -21.53
C TRP A 131 11.98 -7.92 -20.17
N ASN A 132 11.62 -9.20 -20.10
CA ASN A 132 11.21 -9.86 -18.87
C ASN A 132 12.36 -9.96 -17.86
N GLN A 133 13.61 -10.12 -18.32
CA GLN A 133 14.79 -10.05 -17.46
C GLN A 133 15.02 -8.62 -16.94
N GLU A 134 15.01 -7.60 -17.80
CA GLU A 134 15.14 -6.20 -17.39
C GLU A 134 14.04 -5.79 -16.40
N GLN A 135 12.80 -6.25 -16.62
CA GLN A 135 11.71 -6.07 -15.67
C GLN A 135 11.98 -6.79 -14.34
N LEU A 136 12.40 -8.07 -14.36
CA LEU A 136 12.72 -8.81 -13.14
C LEU A 136 13.84 -8.16 -12.33
N GLU A 137 14.88 -7.65 -13.00
CA GLU A 137 15.97 -6.90 -12.37
C GLU A 137 15.48 -5.57 -11.77
N GLN A 138 14.61 -4.83 -12.48
CA GLN A 138 13.96 -3.62 -11.95
C GLN A 138 13.09 -3.93 -10.72
N TRP A 139 12.29 -5.00 -10.75
CA TRP A 139 11.48 -5.45 -9.61
C TRP A 139 12.34 -5.90 -8.43
N ALA A 140 13.46 -6.59 -8.67
CA ALA A 140 14.40 -6.99 -7.62
C ALA A 140 15.08 -5.78 -6.96
N ILE A 141 15.47 -4.77 -7.74
CA ILE A 141 16.01 -3.49 -7.24
C ILE A 141 14.94 -2.74 -6.42
N ALA A 142 13.70 -2.64 -6.92
CA ALA A 142 12.61 -1.96 -6.23
C ALA A 142 12.20 -2.67 -4.92
N ALA A 143 12.16 -4.01 -4.92
CA ALA A 143 11.90 -4.82 -3.73
C ALA A 143 12.99 -4.60 -2.67
N ARG A 144 14.27 -4.67 -3.07
CA ARG A 144 15.41 -4.41 -2.18
C ARG A 144 15.39 -2.98 -1.62
N GLN A 145 15.08 -1.98 -2.43
CA GLN A 145 14.90 -0.60 -1.97
C GLN A 145 13.76 -0.49 -0.94
N LYS A 146 12.69 -1.28 -1.09
CA LYS A 146 11.59 -1.34 -0.10
C LYS A 146 11.98 -2.06 1.20
N GLU A 147 12.77 -3.12 1.14
CA GLU A 147 13.35 -3.74 2.34
C GLU A 147 14.31 -2.77 3.07
N GLU A 148 15.14 -2.04 2.33
CA GLU A 148 16.05 -1.03 2.88
C GLU A 148 15.26 0.16 3.48
N ASP A 149 14.20 0.65 2.82
CA ASP A 149 13.26 1.64 3.36
C ASP A 149 12.62 1.16 4.68
N GLU A 150 12.03 -0.05 4.69
CA GLU A 150 11.32 -0.60 5.85
C GLU A 150 12.28 -0.83 7.03
N LEU A 151 13.53 -1.24 6.76
CA LEU A 151 14.61 -1.28 7.75
C LEU A 151 15.03 0.10 8.27
N THR A 152 14.76 1.20 7.57
CA THR A 152 14.91 2.57 8.15
C THR A 152 13.68 2.99 8.96
N LEU A 153 12.47 2.68 8.50
CA LEU A 153 11.23 2.98 9.22
C LEU A 153 11.17 2.27 10.58
N GLU A 154 11.55 0.99 10.65
CA GLU A 154 11.64 0.25 11.92
C GLU A 154 12.75 0.77 12.84
N LYS A 155 13.84 1.37 12.31
CA LYS A 155 14.85 2.07 13.13
C LYS A 155 14.29 3.37 13.71
N TYR A 156 13.61 4.19 12.90
CA TYR A 156 12.97 5.42 13.39
C TYR A 156 11.90 5.11 14.42
N ARG A 157 11.01 4.15 14.14
CA ARG A 157 10.00 3.66 15.09
C ARG A 157 10.60 3.23 16.43
N ARG A 158 11.73 2.49 16.43
CA ARG A 158 12.41 2.10 17.68
C ARG A 158 13.02 3.29 18.44
N ALA A 159 13.48 4.32 17.73
CA ALA A 159 13.93 5.56 18.33
C ALA A 159 12.75 6.35 18.94
N ASP A 160 11.61 6.43 18.24
CA ASP A 160 10.38 7.05 18.72
C ASP A 160 9.79 6.28 19.91
N ASP A 161 9.70 4.96 19.86
CA ASP A 161 9.30 4.11 21.00
C ASP A 161 10.23 4.31 22.21
N SER A 162 11.51 4.64 21.99
CA SER A 162 12.43 5.02 23.07
C SER A 162 12.16 6.43 23.59
N LYS A 163 11.88 7.39 22.70
CA LYS A 163 11.58 8.78 23.06
C LYS A 163 10.23 8.90 23.79
N VAL A 164 9.22 8.15 23.37
CA VAL A 164 7.91 8.02 24.05
C VAL A 164 8.13 7.53 25.48
N ARG A 165 8.87 6.43 25.69
CA ARG A 165 9.17 5.92 27.04
C ARG A 165 9.92 6.94 27.91
N GLU A 166 10.88 7.67 27.34
CA GLU A 166 11.58 8.75 28.05
C GLU A 166 10.62 9.88 28.47
N LEU A 167 9.74 10.31 27.56
CA LEU A 167 8.75 11.36 27.81
C LEU A 167 7.67 10.92 28.80
N THR A 168 7.18 9.68 28.73
CA THR A 168 6.25 9.11 29.72
C THR A 168 6.87 9.15 31.12
N LEU A 169 8.11 8.66 31.28
CA LEU A 169 8.81 8.65 32.54
C LEU A 169 9.15 10.08 33.05
N ALA A 170 9.30 11.06 32.15
CA ALA A 170 9.39 12.47 32.51
C ALA A 170 8.03 13.03 32.99
N THR A 171 6.91 12.69 32.35
CA THR A 171 5.58 13.11 32.80
C THR A 171 5.17 12.46 34.13
N GLU A 172 5.55 11.20 34.38
CA GLU A 172 5.33 10.54 35.68
C GLU A 172 6.07 11.26 36.80
N LYS A 173 7.36 11.58 36.60
CA LYS A 173 8.15 12.37 37.56
C LYS A 173 7.52 13.73 37.85
N LEU A 174 7.13 14.48 36.82
CA LEU A 174 6.48 15.79 36.97
C LEU A 174 5.12 15.68 37.67
N THR A 175 4.36 14.60 37.44
CA THR A 175 3.09 14.33 38.14
C THR A 175 3.33 14.09 39.63
N VAL A 176 4.32 13.26 40.00
CA VAL A 176 4.71 13.03 41.39
C VAL A 176 5.21 14.31 42.07
N GLU A 177 5.95 15.17 41.36
CA GLU A 177 6.37 16.47 41.89
C GLU A 177 5.20 17.44 42.08
N ILE A 178 4.24 17.46 41.15
CA ILE A 178 3.00 18.27 41.26
C ILE A 178 2.18 17.84 42.48
N ASP A 179 1.97 16.54 42.69
CA ASP A 179 1.19 16.06 43.83
C ASP A 179 1.94 16.22 45.16
N ARG A 180 3.28 16.10 45.17
CA ARG A 180 4.10 16.50 46.32
C ARG A 180 3.92 18.00 46.64
N LYS A 181 3.95 18.87 45.63
CA LYS A 181 3.79 20.32 45.79
C LYS A 181 2.37 20.71 46.20
N ARG A 182 1.34 20.01 45.71
CA ARG A 182 -0.05 20.16 46.17
C ARG A 182 -0.19 19.77 47.63
N LYS A 183 0.46 18.70 48.08
CA LYS A 183 0.47 18.30 49.49
C LYS A 183 1.17 19.36 50.35
N GLU A 184 2.39 19.77 49.99
CA GLU A 184 3.11 20.86 50.69
C GLU A 184 2.26 22.14 50.81
N LEU A 185 1.54 22.52 49.76
CA LEU A 185 0.62 23.66 49.77
C LEU A 185 -0.58 23.43 50.70
N SER A 186 -1.18 22.24 50.68
CA SER A 186 -2.29 21.87 51.59
C SER A 186 -1.86 21.91 53.05
N ASP A 187 -0.70 21.34 53.36
CA ASP A 187 -0.12 21.32 54.70
C ASP A 187 0.15 22.76 55.19
N GLN A 188 0.71 23.63 54.35
CA GLN A 188 0.92 25.06 54.67
C GLN A 188 -0.38 25.88 54.78
N VAL A 189 -1.42 25.57 54.00
CA VAL A 189 -2.75 26.20 54.14
C VAL A 189 -3.39 25.81 55.47
N THR A 190 -3.32 24.53 55.86
CA THR A 190 -3.87 24.10 57.16
C THR A 190 -3.09 24.66 58.35
N GLU A 191 -1.75 24.76 58.28
CA GLU A 191 -0.97 25.45 59.30
C GLU A 191 -1.35 26.93 59.40
N THR A 192 -1.47 27.63 58.26
CA THR A 192 -1.88 29.05 58.22
C THR A 192 -3.28 29.25 58.80
N GLN A 193 -4.23 28.36 58.51
CA GLN A 193 -5.57 28.39 59.09
C GLN A 193 -5.55 28.14 60.61
N ALA A 194 -4.74 27.19 61.09
CA ALA A 194 -4.55 26.98 62.52
C ALA A 194 -3.98 28.23 63.22
N ARG A 195 -2.95 28.87 62.64
CA ARG A 195 -2.41 30.14 63.15
C ARG A 195 -3.42 31.28 63.18
N GLN A 196 -4.29 31.37 62.16
CA GLN A 196 -5.37 32.36 62.15
C GLN A 196 -6.36 32.10 63.28
N ILE A 197 -6.76 30.84 63.51
CA ILE A 197 -7.66 30.46 64.61
C ILE A 197 -7.01 30.71 65.98
N GLU A 198 -5.71 30.41 66.16
CA GLU A 198 -4.95 30.79 67.35
C GLU A 198 -5.02 32.31 67.58
N MET A 199 -4.72 33.11 66.56
CA MET A 199 -4.71 34.57 66.65
C MET A 199 -6.09 35.14 66.98
N ASP A 200 -7.14 34.71 66.28
CA ASP A 200 -8.52 35.14 66.55
C ASP A 200 -8.95 34.75 67.96
N LYS A 201 -8.56 33.57 68.45
CA LYS A 201 -8.83 33.16 69.83
C LYS A 201 -8.09 34.02 70.86
N THR A 202 -6.83 34.40 70.61
CA THR A 202 -6.14 35.37 71.48
C THR A 202 -6.82 36.74 71.43
N ALA A 203 -7.32 37.19 70.28
CA ALA A 203 -8.05 38.45 70.15
C ALA A 203 -9.39 38.43 70.92
N GLU A 204 -10.12 37.31 70.93
CA GLU A 204 -11.28 37.13 71.81
C GLU A 204 -10.90 37.22 73.29
N LEU A 205 -9.85 36.52 73.71
CA LEU A 205 -9.37 36.54 75.10
C LEU A 205 -8.92 37.94 75.53
N PHE A 206 -8.25 38.69 74.65
CA PHE A 206 -7.92 40.10 74.90
C PHE A 206 -9.17 40.97 75.07
N ARG A 207 -10.22 40.79 74.24
CA ARG A 207 -11.50 41.50 74.43
C ARG A 207 -12.14 41.16 75.78
N GLN A 208 -12.16 39.88 76.18
CA GLN A 208 -12.69 39.44 77.46
C GLN A 208 -11.92 40.05 78.64
N LEU A 209 -10.58 39.97 78.63
CA LEU A 209 -9.72 40.58 79.65
C LEU A 209 -9.86 42.10 79.72
N HIS A 210 -10.06 42.79 78.58
CA HIS A 210 -10.36 44.22 78.57
C HIS A 210 -11.73 44.52 79.19
N GLU A 211 -12.75 43.71 78.93
CA GLU A 211 -14.09 43.89 79.47
C GLU A 211 -14.14 43.62 80.98
N ASP A 212 -13.45 42.58 81.44
CA ASP A 212 -13.33 42.27 82.87
C ASP A 212 -12.48 43.31 83.61
N ARG A 213 -11.44 43.86 82.96
CA ARG A 213 -10.70 45.02 83.48
C ARG A 213 -11.60 46.26 83.62
N LYS A 214 -12.50 46.55 82.67
CA LYS A 214 -13.48 47.64 82.81
C LYS A 214 -14.41 47.40 84.00
N LYS A 215 -14.96 46.19 84.15
CA LYS A 215 -15.84 45.82 85.28
C LYS A 215 -15.13 46.01 86.62
N LEU A 216 -13.87 45.57 86.72
CA LEU A 216 -13.07 45.71 87.93
C LEU A 216 -12.76 47.19 88.26
N ILE A 217 -12.48 48.02 87.24
CA ILE A 217 -12.32 49.46 87.42
C ILE A 217 -13.64 50.10 87.90
N ALA A 218 -14.78 49.78 87.28
CA ALA A 218 -16.07 50.31 87.70
C ALA A 218 -16.45 49.90 89.15
N GLN A 219 -16.20 48.65 89.54
CA GLN A 219 -16.39 48.17 90.92
C GLN A 219 -15.45 48.88 91.91
N TRP A 220 -14.22 49.20 91.50
CA TRP A 220 -13.29 49.98 92.31
C TRP A 220 -13.72 51.44 92.44
N GLU A 221 -14.17 52.08 91.36
CA GLU A 221 -14.72 53.45 91.37
C GLU A 221 -15.98 53.55 92.23
N GLU A 222 -16.89 52.57 92.15
CA GLU A 222 -18.07 52.46 93.02
C GLU A 222 -17.68 52.27 94.49
N SER A 223 -16.65 51.45 94.77
CA SER A 223 -16.12 51.25 96.12
C SER A 223 -15.49 52.53 96.70
N VAL A 224 -14.72 53.27 95.89
CA VAL A 224 -14.13 54.56 96.27
C VAL A 224 -15.21 55.64 96.47
N GLY A 225 -16.24 55.68 95.62
CA GLY A 225 -17.42 56.54 95.82
C GLY A 225 -18.18 56.19 97.11
N SER A 226 -18.32 54.90 97.40
CA SER A 226 -18.94 54.37 98.63
C SER A 226 -18.09 54.58 99.89
N MET A 227 -16.78 54.82 99.75
CA MET A 227 -15.89 55.26 100.82
C MET A 227 -16.03 56.77 101.03
N LYS A 228 -15.89 57.58 99.97
CA LYS A 228 -16.00 59.05 100.03
C LYS A 228 -17.34 59.54 100.57
N THR A 229 -18.43 58.82 100.28
CA THR A 229 -19.75 59.12 100.86
C THR A 229 -19.86 58.79 102.35
N ARG A 230 -19.14 57.77 102.85
CA ARG A 230 -18.99 57.51 104.29
C ARG A 230 -18.09 58.53 104.98
N ASP A 231 -17.00 58.95 104.35
CA ASP A 231 -16.10 59.99 104.88
C ASP A 231 -16.88 61.31 105.08
N ASN A 232 -17.66 61.74 104.07
CA ASN A 232 -18.57 62.89 104.16
C ASN A 232 -19.66 62.73 105.25
N GLN A 233 -20.06 61.50 105.61
CA GLN A 233 -21.00 61.25 106.71
C GLN A 233 -20.30 61.33 108.08
N LEU A 234 -19.08 60.80 108.18
CA LEU A 234 -18.25 60.90 109.39
C LEU A 234 -17.87 62.35 109.69
N GLU A 235 -17.57 63.16 108.69
CA GLU A 235 -17.26 64.59 108.82
C GLU A 235 -18.45 65.35 109.43
N ARG A 236 -19.66 65.17 108.89
CA ARG A 236 -20.91 65.74 109.43
C ARG A 236 -21.21 65.28 110.86
N LEU A 237 -21.01 64.00 111.17
CA LEU A 237 -21.16 63.49 112.53
C LEU A 237 -20.12 64.10 113.48
N GLY A 238 -18.92 64.42 112.98
CA GLY A 238 -17.89 65.18 113.70
C GLY A 238 -18.31 66.62 113.99
N GLU A 239 -18.88 67.33 113.00
CA GLU A 239 -19.45 68.67 113.16
C GLU A 239 -20.58 68.69 114.21
N GLU A 240 -21.53 67.76 114.12
CA GLU A 240 -22.62 67.61 115.10
C GLU A 240 -22.10 67.28 116.50
N TYR A 241 -21.08 66.43 116.61
CA TYR A 241 -20.45 66.10 117.89
C TYR A 241 -19.76 67.34 118.49
N ALA A 242 -19.00 68.10 117.69
CA ALA A 242 -18.33 69.32 118.12
C ALA A 242 -19.35 70.40 118.57
N ALA A 243 -20.43 70.59 117.82
CA ALA A 243 -21.51 71.51 118.18
C ALA A 243 -22.19 71.11 119.50
N ASN A 244 -22.44 69.82 119.71
CA ASN A 244 -23.01 69.32 120.96
C ASN A 244 -22.02 69.41 122.15
N LEU A 245 -20.72 69.26 121.93
CA LEU A 245 -19.69 69.49 122.94
C LEU A 245 -19.63 70.96 123.37
N GLY A 246 -19.79 71.91 122.44
CA GLY A 246 -19.94 73.34 122.73
C GLY A 246 -21.22 73.67 123.54
N ARG A 247 -22.35 73.03 123.18
CA ARG A 247 -23.62 73.11 123.93
C ARG A 247 -23.52 72.53 125.34
N LYS A 248 -22.65 71.52 125.56
CA LYS A 248 -22.35 70.97 126.88
C LYS A 248 -21.56 71.98 127.73
N ARG A 249 -20.40 72.45 127.23
CA ARG A 249 -19.54 73.42 127.96
C ARG A 249 -20.30 74.66 128.42
N THR A 250 -21.09 75.26 127.53
CA THR A 250 -21.90 76.47 127.82
C THR A 250 -23.04 76.24 128.83
N LYS A 251 -23.46 74.99 129.09
CA LYS A 251 -24.36 74.66 130.20
C LYS A 251 -23.59 74.41 131.51
N GLU A 252 -22.41 73.79 131.43
CA GLU A 252 -21.52 73.57 132.58
C GLU A 252 -21.01 74.91 133.16
N GLU A 253 -20.71 75.90 132.31
CA GLU A 253 -20.41 77.29 132.67
C GLU A 253 -21.50 77.88 133.59
N LYS A 254 -22.75 77.88 133.11
CA LYS A 254 -23.91 78.47 133.79
C LYS A 254 -24.29 77.75 135.09
N MET A 255 -24.00 76.46 135.19
CA MET A 255 -24.14 75.71 136.44
C MET A 255 -23.07 76.09 137.47
N ARG A 256 -21.85 76.42 137.03
CA ARG A 256 -20.75 76.87 137.88
C ARG A 256 -21.03 78.27 138.46
N GLU A 257 -21.48 79.19 137.61
CA GLU A 257 -21.90 80.54 137.99
C GLU A 257 -23.03 80.51 139.04
N ARG A 258 -24.07 79.70 138.81
CA ARG A 258 -25.20 79.56 139.74
C ARG A 258 -24.83 78.96 141.09
N LYS A 259 -23.87 78.02 141.14
CA LYS A 259 -23.36 77.48 142.42
C LYS A 259 -22.64 78.56 143.22
N LYS A 260 -21.71 79.27 142.60
CA LYS A 260 -20.90 80.30 143.27
C LYS A 260 -21.78 81.41 143.87
N HIS A 261 -22.80 81.85 143.15
CA HIS A 261 -23.75 82.85 143.65
C HIS A 261 -24.54 82.37 144.89
N HIS A 262 -24.89 81.08 144.97
CA HIS A 262 -25.59 80.51 146.13
C HIS A 262 -24.67 80.44 147.36
N GLU A 263 -23.42 80.02 147.17
CA GLU A 263 -22.39 79.96 148.22
C GLU A 263 -22.06 81.36 148.78
N GLU A 264 -22.09 82.39 147.93
CA GLU A 264 -21.91 83.79 148.33
C GLU A 264 -23.07 84.29 149.21
N VAL A 265 -24.33 84.00 148.85
CA VAL A 265 -25.53 84.44 149.59
C VAL A 265 -25.66 83.76 150.96
N ASP A 266 -25.42 82.45 151.07
CA ASP A 266 -25.45 81.74 152.35
C ASP A 266 -24.37 82.29 153.32
N GLY A 267 -23.21 82.66 152.76
CA GLY A 267 -22.13 83.32 153.47
C GLY A 267 -22.41 84.75 153.93
N GLU A 268 -23.47 85.40 153.44
CA GLU A 268 -23.94 86.71 153.95
C GLU A 268 -24.98 86.53 155.07
N ASN A 269 -25.96 85.64 154.89
CA ASN A 269 -26.97 85.35 155.91
C ASN A 269 -26.36 84.94 157.26
N SER A 270 -25.35 84.06 157.27
CA SER A 270 -24.71 83.61 158.52
C SER A 270 -24.00 84.75 159.28
N LYS A 271 -23.50 85.78 158.57
CA LYS A 271 -22.90 86.97 159.22
C LYS A 271 -23.97 87.86 159.85
N MET A 272 -25.14 87.96 159.20
CA MET A 272 -26.29 88.71 159.68
C MET A 272 -26.79 88.16 161.03
N GLU A 273 -26.93 86.84 161.16
CA GLU A 273 -27.38 86.19 162.40
C GLU A 273 -26.39 86.39 163.56
N GLN A 274 -25.08 86.32 163.30
CA GLN A 274 -24.06 86.55 164.32
C GLN A 274 -24.08 87.98 164.86
N ALA A 275 -24.36 88.97 164.02
CA ALA A 275 -24.47 90.37 164.45
C ALA A 275 -25.65 90.57 165.42
N ILE A 276 -26.82 90.00 165.10
CA ILE A 276 -28.05 90.12 165.91
C ILE A 276 -27.83 89.55 167.32
N GLN A 277 -27.22 88.36 167.44
CA GLN A 277 -26.93 87.75 168.74
C GLN A 277 -25.96 88.57 169.60
N GLN A 278 -25.06 89.36 169.00
CA GLN A 278 -24.19 90.26 169.74
C GLN A 278 -24.95 91.49 170.26
N THR A 279 -25.85 92.06 169.43
CA THR A 279 -26.63 93.24 169.84
C THR A 279 -27.60 92.93 170.99
N ASP A 280 -28.28 91.79 171.00
CA ASP A 280 -29.21 91.43 172.09
C ASP A 280 -28.49 91.27 173.44
N ARG A 281 -27.29 90.68 173.44
CA ARG A 281 -26.48 90.52 174.66
C ARG A 281 -26.02 91.87 175.23
N GLN A 282 -25.74 92.86 174.38
CA GLN A 282 -25.44 94.23 174.82
C GLN A 282 -26.68 94.93 175.39
N LEU A 283 -27.84 94.73 174.76
CA LEU A 283 -29.11 95.37 175.16
C LEU A 283 -29.59 94.91 176.54
N VAL A 284 -29.37 93.64 176.92
CA VAL A 284 -29.65 93.13 178.27
C VAL A 284 -28.74 93.81 179.32
N ARG A 285 -27.44 93.96 179.03
CA ARG A 285 -26.47 94.56 179.96
C ARG A 285 -26.80 96.01 180.29
N ILE A 286 -27.07 96.83 179.26
CA ILE A 286 -27.41 98.25 179.40
C ILE A 286 -28.66 98.48 180.29
N ARG A 287 -29.61 97.53 180.31
CA ARG A 287 -30.81 97.61 181.15
C ARG A 287 -30.53 97.39 182.65
N LEU A 288 -29.52 96.61 183.00
CA LEU A 288 -29.05 96.46 184.38
C LEU A 288 -28.30 97.72 184.82
N ASP A 289 -27.32 98.15 184.02
CA ASP A 289 -26.49 99.34 184.29
C ASP A 289 -27.37 100.60 184.53
N HIS A 290 -28.45 100.77 183.76
CA HIS A 290 -29.40 101.88 183.93
C HIS A 290 -30.20 101.81 185.25
N MET A 291 -30.46 100.62 185.80
CA MET A 291 -31.25 100.49 187.02
C MET A 291 -30.45 100.92 188.27
N ASP A 292 -29.18 100.52 188.34
CA ASP A 292 -28.28 100.89 189.45
C ASP A 292 -27.98 102.39 189.47
N VAL A 293 -27.64 102.97 188.31
CA VAL A 293 -27.42 104.43 188.15
C VAL A 293 -28.64 105.23 188.59
N LYS A 294 -29.86 104.74 188.34
CA LYS A 294 -31.10 105.44 188.74
C LYS A 294 -31.28 105.49 190.26
N SER A 295 -30.81 104.48 191.00
CA SER A 295 -30.84 104.49 192.48
C SER A 295 -29.81 105.47 193.07
N SER A 296 -28.61 105.53 192.47
CA SER A 296 -27.54 106.46 192.88
C SER A 296 -27.90 107.92 192.60
N MET A 297 -28.65 108.17 191.51
CA MET A 297 -29.14 109.51 191.15
C MET A 297 -30.13 110.07 192.19
N THR A 298 -30.85 109.21 192.92
CA THR A 298 -31.73 109.65 194.02
C THR A 298 -30.94 110.06 195.25
N SER A 299 -29.98 109.26 195.73
CA SER A 299 -29.21 109.60 196.95
C SER A 299 -28.38 110.88 196.79
N PHE A 300 -27.75 111.09 195.63
CA PHE A 300 -27.02 112.33 195.34
C PHE A 300 -27.90 113.58 195.36
N LYS A 301 -29.22 113.44 195.15
CA LYS A 301 -30.13 114.59 195.14
C LYS A 301 -30.38 115.12 196.56
N ASP A 302 -30.47 114.23 197.52
CA ASP A 302 -30.66 114.54 198.94
C ASP A 302 -29.38 115.17 199.54
N GLU A 303 -28.18 114.71 199.13
CA GLU A 303 -26.90 115.31 199.52
C GLU A 303 -26.73 116.77 199.05
N VAL A 304 -27.24 117.11 197.85
CA VAL A 304 -27.13 118.48 197.31
C VAL A 304 -27.98 119.49 198.08
N GLU A 305 -29.10 119.07 198.68
CA GLU A 305 -29.87 119.95 199.57
C GLU A 305 -29.11 120.25 200.88
N VAL A 306 -28.31 119.31 201.39
CA VAL A 306 -27.42 119.53 202.55
C VAL A 306 -26.30 120.50 202.20
N MET A 307 -25.62 120.32 201.06
CA MET A 307 -24.51 121.19 200.62
C MET A 307 -24.97 122.64 200.38
N ARG A 308 -26.21 122.85 199.95
CA ARG A 308 -26.78 124.20 199.76
C ARG A 308 -26.89 125.00 201.06
N ASN A 309 -27.12 124.32 202.18
CA ASN A 309 -27.14 124.95 203.51
C ASN A 309 -25.73 125.30 204.02
N GLN A 310 -24.68 124.65 203.52
CA GLN A 310 -23.30 124.95 203.93
C GLN A 310 -22.72 126.18 203.22
N LEU A 311 -23.00 126.39 201.93
CA LEU A 311 -22.45 127.55 201.20
C LEU A 311 -22.99 128.90 201.72
N SER A 312 -24.17 128.89 202.35
CA SER A 312 -24.73 130.00 203.14
C SER A 312 -23.76 130.52 204.22
N ALA A 313 -22.90 129.66 204.76
CA ALA A 313 -21.88 130.06 205.74
C ALA A 313 -20.62 130.69 205.11
N CYS A 314 -20.38 130.55 203.80
CA CYS A 314 -19.23 131.18 203.14
C CYS A 314 -19.41 132.69 202.92
N GLU A 315 -20.65 133.20 202.91
CA GLU A 315 -20.93 134.64 202.85
C GLU A 315 -20.50 135.39 204.12
N THR A 316 -20.11 134.69 205.21
CA THR A 316 -19.71 135.29 206.49
C THR A 316 -18.20 135.31 206.77
N GLU A 317 -17.34 134.75 205.91
CA GLU A 317 -15.88 134.99 205.88
C GLU A 317 -15.40 136.02 204.82
N LYS A 318 -16.36 136.63 204.12
CA LYS A 318 -16.63 138.08 204.28
C LYS A 318 -15.45 138.95 204.75
N THR A 319 -15.15 139.99 203.97
CA THR A 319 -14.48 141.24 204.39
C THR A 319 -13.04 141.20 204.91
N ASN A 320 -12.48 140.11 205.44
CA ASN A 320 -11.14 140.14 206.06
C ASN A 320 -10.03 140.47 205.04
N ALA A 321 -10.08 139.89 203.84
CA ALA A 321 -9.13 140.19 202.76
C ALA A 321 -9.24 141.61 202.16
N ARG A 322 -10.31 142.38 202.46
CA ARG A 322 -10.46 143.77 201.95
C ARG A 322 -9.55 144.79 202.64
N ASN A 323 -8.86 144.43 203.74
CA ASN A 323 -8.23 145.40 204.64
C ASN A 323 -6.69 145.43 204.63
N GLN A 324 -5.97 144.56 203.89
CA GLN A 324 -4.52 144.34 204.16
C GLN A 324 -3.51 144.56 203.01
N HIS A 325 -3.88 145.13 201.85
CA HIS A 325 -2.85 145.68 200.95
C HIS A 325 -3.14 147.03 200.28
N ALA A 326 -3.86 147.90 200.99
CA ALA A 326 -3.91 149.34 200.72
C ALA A 326 -2.57 150.06 201.07
N GLN A 327 -1.42 149.38 200.97
CA GLN A 327 -0.13 149.83 201.55
C GLN A 327 1.06 149.94 200.59
N MET A 328 0.99 149.48 199.32
CA MET A 328 2.00 149.81 198.28
C MET A 328 1.56 150.86 197.25
N VAL A 329 0.41 151.52 197.45
CA VAL A 329 0.09 152.81 196.79
C VAL A 329 0.90 153.96 197.44
N ARG A 330 2.18 153.69 197.70
CA ARG A 330 3.19 154.57 198.33
C ARG A 330 4.62 154.24 197.88
N SER A 331 4.87 153.11 197.21
CA SER A 331 6.21 152.71 196.77
C SER A 331 6.55 153.26 195.37
N LEU A 332 6.55 154.59 195.26
CA LEU A 332 7.49 155.37 194.43
C LEU A 332 7.31 155.21 192.89
N GLU A 333 6.78 156.14 192.10
CA GLU A 333 6.54 157.59 192.29
C GLU A 333 7.76 158.43 192.73
N LEU A 334 8.95 157.83 192.74
CA LEU A 334 10.23 158.53 193.01
C LEU A 334 11.32 158.17 192.01
N ARG A 335 10.94 157.75 190.79
CA ARG A 335 11.89 157.40 189.72
C ARG A 335 11.40 157.65 188.30
N LYS A 336 10.62 158.72 188.09
CA LYS A 336 10.32 159.24 186.74
C LYS A 336 11.38 160.24 186.27
N ASP A 337 11.60 161.32 187.03
CA ASP A 337 12.44 162.44 186.59
C ASP A 337 13.47 162.90 187.65
N LYS A 338 14.61 162.18 187.74
CA LYS A 338 15.90 162.74 188.20
C LYS A 338 17.08 161.84 187.82
N HIS A 339 18.15 162.44 187.31
CA HIS A 339 19.38 161.78 186.83
C HIS A 339 19.14 160.70 185.75
N GLN A 340 18.55 161.06 184.62
CA GLN A 340 19.32 161.55 183.46
C GLN A 340 20.16 162.82 183.73
N GLN A 341 21.38 162.66 184.25
CA GLN A 341 22.51 163.62 184.17
C GLN A 341 23.67 163.08 185.03
N LEU A 342 24.70 162.50 184.39
CA LEU A 342 25.82 161.79 185.05
C LEU A 342 25.35 160.51 185.77
N GLN A 343 26.04 159.37 185.70
CA GLN A 343 27.30 159.00 185.04
C GLN A 343 27.10 157.56 184.53
N ASN A 344 27.19 157.19 183.25
CA ASN A 344 27.79 157.83 182.07
C ASN A 344 29.33 157.95 182.11
N GLN A 345 29.99 156.84 182.47
CA GLN A 345 31.37 156.41 182.15
C GLN A 345 31.57 155.01 182.78
N CYS A 346 32.01 153.92 182.12
CA CYS A 346 32.36 153.66 180.71
C CYS A 346 32.23 152.14 180.36
N ASN A 347 31.95 151.80 179.07
CA ASN A 347 32.02 150.47 178.40
C ASN A 347 30.92 149.40 178.71
N GLN A 348 30.57 148.40 177.86
CA GLN A 348 30.76 148.17 176.40
C GLN A 348 29.80 147.08 175.79
N HIS A 349 29.63 147.12 174.46
CA HIS A 349 29.31 146.08 173.43
C HIS A 349 28.24 144.94 173.54
N SER A 350 27.21 145.06 172.65
CA SER A 350 26.76 144.09 171.59
C SER A 350 25.48 143.20 171.67
N ARG A 351 24.52 143.50 170.76
CA ARG A 351 23.54 142.70 169.94
C ARG A 351 22.59 141.59 170.50
N GLY A 352 21.30 141.65 170.11
CA GLY A 352 20.32 140.53 169.95
C GLY A 352 18.82 140.91 170.15
N LEU A 353 17.90 140.62 169.19
CA LEU A 353 16.40 140.73 169.18
C LEU A 353 15.89 140.82 167.71
N GLU A 354 14.80 140.25 167.15
CA GLU A 354 13.94 139.07 167.42
C GLU A 354 12.96 138.99 168.64
N ASP A 355 11.63 139.16 168.43
CA ASP A 355 10.49 138.41 169.07
C ASP A 355 9.06 138.82 168.58
N ALA A 356 7.99 137.97 168.70
CA ALA A 356 6.56 138.33 168.48
C ALA A 356 5.47 137.27 168.90
N VAL A 357 4.28 137.68 169.41
CA VAL A 357 3.14 136.79 169.82
C VAL A 357 1.71 137.40 169.62
N GLN A 358 0.74 136.54 169.20
CA GLN A 358 -0.76 136.52 169.23
C GLN A 358 -1.67 137.65 169.82
N GLY A 359 -2.88 137.89 169.23
CA GLY A 359 -4.09 138.32 170.02
C GLY A 359 -5.36 139.02 169.40
N SER A 360 -6.36 138.25 168.93
CA SER A 360 -7.86 138.39 169.05
C SER A 360 -8.69 139.72 168.93
N LYS A 361 -9.79 139.72 168.14
CA LYS A 361 -11.21 140.14 168.51
C LYS A 361 -12.30 139.88 167.40
N ASP A 362 -13.53 140.40 167.54
CA ASP A 362 -14.83 139.67 167.28
C ASP A 362 -16.00 140.47 166.58
N LYS A 363 -17.08 139.77 166.14
CA LYS A 363 -18.42 140.17 165.56
C LYS A 363 -18.52 140.60 164.06
N ASP A 364 -19.65 140.51 163.31
CA ASP A 364 -21.08 140.08 163.55
C ASP A 364 -21.82 139.57 162.25
N GLN A 365 -23.01 138.96 162.42
CA GLN A 365 -24.26 139.06 161.60
C GLN A 365 -24.67 138.11 160.40
N ARG A 366 -25.71 137.29 160.69
CA ARG A 366 -26.87 136.77 159.86
C ARG A 366 -26.78 135.60 158.84
N SER A 367 -27.47 134.49 159.23
CA SER A 367 -28.65 133.83 158.58
C SER A 367 -28.62 133.40 157.09
N LYS A 368 -29.02 132.18 156.63
CA LYS A 368 -30.24 131.34 156.87
C LYS A 368 -31.57 132.08 156.60
N GLU A 369 -32.56 131.62 155.85
CA GLU A 369 -32.81 130.41 155.01
C GLU A 369 -33.17 130.86 153.55
N ALA A 370 -33.62 130.07 152.55
CA ALA A 370 -34.01 128.66 152.48
C ALA A 370 -33.66 128.00 151.12
N GLU A 371 -33.05 126.82 151.20
CA GLU A 371 -33.52 125.54 150.65
C GLU A 371 -34.06 125.41 149.19
N GLN A 372 -33.33 124.59 148.43
CA GLN A 372 -33.88 123.48 147.63
C GLN A 372 -34.99 123.76 146.59
N ALA A 373 -34.77 124.68 145.64
CA ALA A 373 -35.41 124.58 144.32
C ALA A 373 -34.49 125.03 143.16
N ARG A 374 -34.57 124.26 142.06
CA ARG A 374 -34.06 124.56 140.70
C ARG A 374 -34.49 125.98 140.24
N ALA A 375 -33.83 126.67 139.31
CA ALA A 375 -33.06 126.18 138.16
C ALA A 375 -32.10 127.26 137.56
N GLU A 376 -31.29 126.82 136.58
CA GLU A 376 -30.94 127.52 135.32
C GLU A 376 -30.49 129.00 135.31
N MET A 377 -29.18 129.17 135.09
CA MET A 377 -28.57 129.83 133.91
C MET A 377 -28.68 131.39 133.72
N LEU A 378 -27.72 131.92 132.95
CA LEU A 378 -27.69 133.25 132.31
C LEU A 378 -27.60 134.51 133.20
N ALA A 379 -26.38 134.85 133.60
CA ALA A 379 -25.96 136.23 133.89
C ALA A 379 -24.53 136.48 133.38
N ASN A 380 -24.40 136.69 132.07
CA ASN A 380 -23.12 136.75 131.36
C ASN A 380 -22.48 138.17 131.40
N GLN A 381 -21.21 138.27 130.97
CA GLN A 381 -20.70 139.37 130.14
C GLN A 381 -20.78 140.82 130.68
N LYS A 382 -19.67 141.38 131.22
CA LYS A 382 -19.46 142.85 131.18
C LYS A 382 -18.04 143.46 131.25
N MET A 383 -17.00 142.78 131.74
CA MET A 383 -15.71 143.46 132.02
C MET A 383 -14.67 143.44 130.88
N VAL A 384 -15.02 144.00 129.71
CA VAL A 384 -14.12 144.16 128.55
C VAL A 384 -13.29 145.47 128.61
N GLU A 385 -13.73 146.47 129.38
CA GLU A 385 -13.25 147.85 129.30
C GLU A 385 -11.78 148.11 129.75
N LYS A 386 -11.03 147.08 130.18
CA LYS A 386 -9.65 147.24 130.69
C LYS A 386 -8.55 147.20 129.62
N GLU A 387 -8.86 146.76 128.40
CA GLU A 387 -7.84 146.40 127.41
C GLU A 387 -7.15 147.61 126.74
N MET A 388 -7.85 148.73 126.59
CA MET A 388 -7.40 149.84 125.73
C MET A 388 -6.12 150.55 126.20
N LYS A 389 -5.75 150.43 127.48
CA LYS A 389 -4.62 151.19 128.05
C LYS A 389 -3.23 150.59 127.74
N ALA A 390 -3.14 149.33 127.31
CA ALA A 390 -1.86 148.65 127.02
C ALA A 390 -1.30 148.93 125.62
N ALA A 391 -2.15 149.33 124.66
CA ALA A 391 -1.82 149.40 123.23
C ALA A 391 -0.87 150.53 122.79
N LYS A 392 -0.24 151.26 123.73
CA LYS A 392 0.77 152.29 123.44
C LYS A 392 2.21 151.84 123.70
N ASP A 393 2.43 150.85 124.56
CA ASP A 393 3.77 150.36 124.89
C ASP A 393 4.29 149.30 123.88
N THR A 394 3.39 148.75 123.05
CA THR A 394 3.71 147.81 121.96
C THR A 394 4.45 148.49 120.80
N LEU A 395 3.99 149.67 120.39
CA LEU A 395 4.47 150.40 119.20
C LEU A 395 5.99 150.67 119.21
N TYR A 396 6.59 150.81 120.40
CA TYR A 396 8.02 151.06 120.53
C TYR A 396 8.89 149.81 120.25
N LYS A 397 8.33 148.60 120.39
CA LYS A 397 9.05 147.33 120.17
C LYS A 397 9.12 146.95 118.69
N GLU A 398 8.01 147.10 117.97
CA GLU A 398 7.90 146.78 116.53
C GLU A 398 8.94 147.57 115.68
N SER A 399 9.22 148.82 116.09
CA SER A 399 10.28 149.67 115.51
C SER A 399 11.67 149.02 115.56
N GLN A 400 11.95 148.23 116.60
CA GLN A 400 13.26 147.58 116.80
C GLN A 400 13.39 146.27 116.01
N GLU A 401 12.28 145.56 115.78
CA GLU A 401 12.25 144.35 114.94
C GLU A 401 12.42 144.68 113.45
N LEU A 402 11.90 145.82 112.99
CA LEU A 402 12.02 146.30 111.61
C LEU A 402 13.48 146.41 111.13
N TYR A 403 14.40 146.81 112.02
CA TYR A 403 15.82 146.89 111.71
C TYR A 403 16.49 145.52 111.57
N ARG A 404 16.05 144.53 112.34
CA ARG A 404 16.58 143.16 112.25
C ARG A 404 16.20 142.50 110.93
N LEU A 405 14.92 142.63 110.51
CA LEU A 405 14.42 142.03 109.27
C LEU A 405 15.21 142.47 108.03
N ARG A 406 15.69 143.72 107.98
CA ARG A 406 16.57 144.22 106.91
C ARG A 406 17.96 143.57 106.86
N SER A 407 18.46 143.04 107.99
CA SER A 407 19.70 142.26 108.02
C SER A 407 19.48 140.84 107.48
N ASP A 408 18.32 140.25 107.75
CA ASP A 408 17.96 138.91 107.28
C ASP A 408 17.64 138.92 105.76
N GLU A 409 17.08 140.02 105.23
CA GLU A 409 16.91 140.30 103.80
C GLU A 409 18.25 140.34 103.03
N ALA A 410 19.29 140.94 103.62
CA ALA A 410 20.62 140.99 103.00
C ALA A 410 21.29 139.60 102.90
N ASN A 411 21.12 138.75 103.94
CA ASN A 411 21.65 137.38 103.94
C ASN A 411 20.97 136.50 102.87
N THR A 412 19.64 136.55 102.79
CA THR A 412 18.86 135.75 101.83
C THR A 412 19.14 136.14 100.36
N LEU A 413 19.42 137.42 100.08
CA LEU A 413 19.95 137.85 98.77
C LEU A 413 21.29 137.20 98.41
N GLY A 414 22.18 137.01 99.39
CA GLY A 414 23.42 136.27 99.23
C GLY A 414 23.18 134.81 98.84
N GLU A 415 22.31 134.12 99.57
CA GLU A 415 21.93 132.72 99.30
C GLU A 415 21.31 132.53 97.91
N ILE A 416 20.43 133.45 97.49
CA ILE A 416 19.82 133.46 96.16
C ILE A 416 20.90 133.54 95.06
N SER A 417 21.96 134.34 95.23
CA SER A 417 23.05 134.43 94.25
C SER A 417 23.88 133.13 94.15
N GLY A 418 24.05 132.43 95.28
CA GLY A 418 24.68 131.10 95.33
C GLY A 418 23.82 130.05 94.63
N ALA A 419 22.51 130.04 94.90
CA ALA A 419 21.55 129.16 94.26
C ALA A 419 21.49 129.36 92.73
N GLN A 420 21.52 130.61 92.25
CA GLN A 420 21.59 130.90 90.81
C GLN A 420 22.85 130.35 90.14
N SER A 421 24.00 130.36 90.83
CA SER A 421 25.24 129.73 90.34
C SER A 421 25.15 128.20 90.31
N ALA A 422 24.52 127.58 91.32
CA ALA A 422 24.25 126.15 91.32
C ALA A 422 23.29 125.74 90.18
N ILE A 423 22.25 126.52 89.92
CA ILE A 423 21.31 126.31 88.80
C ILE A 423 22.04 126.35 87.45
N LYS A 424 23.00 127.27 87.25
CA LYS A 424 23.80 127.31 86.00
C LYS A 424 24.67 126.06 85.81
N ASN A 425 25.28 125.53 86.87
CA ASN A 425 26.00 124.26 86.80
C ASN A 425 25.05 123.08 86.48
N LEU A 426 23.87 123.03 87.10
CA LEU A 426 22.86 122.02 86.79
C LEU A 426 22.35 122.12 85.36
N GLN A 427 22.17 123.33 84.81
CA GLN A 427 21.82 123.55 83.40
C GLN A 427 22.92 123.06 82.45
N PHE A 428 24.20 123.23 82.80
CA PHE A 428 25.31 122.66 82.03
C PHE A 428 25.33 121.12 82.11
N GLN A 429 25.04 120.55 83.29
CA GLN A 429 24.88 119.11 83.49
C GLN A 429 23.74 118.54 82.62
N ILE A 430 22.59 119.23 82.57
CA ILE A 430 21.43 118.89 81.74
C ILE A 430 21.80 118.98 80.25
N SER A 431 22.44 120.06 79.81
CA SER A 431 22.88 120.22 78.41
C SER A 431 23.83 119.11 77.95
N ARG A 432 24.71 118.62 78.83
CA ARG A 432 25.56 117.46 78.57
C ARG A 432 24.74 116.16 78.47
N LEU A 433 23.79 115.93 79.38
CA LEU A 433 22.90 114.76 79.34
C LEU A 433 21.97 114.79 78.11
N ASP A 434 21.54 115.97 77.66
CA ASP A 434 20.80 116.15 76.41
C ASP A 434 21.67 115.80 75.19
N GLN A 435 22.96 116.15 75.17
CA GLN A 435 23.88 115.70 74.12
C GLN A 435 24.11 114.17 74.16
N GLU A 436 24.25 113.58 75.35
CA GLU A 436 24.36 112.12 75.51
C GLU A 436 23.07 111.42 75.05
N ARG A 437 21.88 111.97 75.34
CA ARG A 437 20.58 111.51 74.81
C ARG A 437 20.49 111.66 73.29
N GLN A 438 20.87 112.82 72.74
CA GLN A 438 20.85 113.08 71.30
C GLN A 438 21.69 112.03 70.57
N ARG A 439 22.88 111.73 71.10
CA ARG A 439 23.80 110.71 70.58
C ARG A 439 23.25 109.29 70.71
N GLN A 440 22.51 108.99 71.78
CA GLN A 440 21.77 107.73 71.92
C GLN A 440 20.59 107.64 70.94
N GLN A 441 19.93 108.75 70.61
CA GLN A 441 18.88 108.81 69.59
C GLN A 441 19.47 108.62 68.18
N GLU A 442 20.63 109.20 67.87
CA GLU A 442 21.39 108.92 66.63
C GLU A 442 21.77 107.43 66.52
N LEU A 443 22.20 106.82 67.63
CA LEU A 443 22.56 105.40 67.69
C LEU A 443 21.33 104.49 67.55
N LEU A 444 20.19 104.87 68.15
CA LEU A 444 18.90 104.22 67.93
C LEU A 444 18.45 104.35 66.47
N TYR A 445 18.52 105.53 65.86
CA TYR A 445 18.20 105.71 64.43
C TYR A 445 19.12 104.87 63.51
N ALA A 446 20.40 104.73 63.85
CA ALA A 446 21.31 103.85 63.11
C ALA A 446 20.96 102.37 63.28
N VAL A 447 20.57 101.94 64.49
CA VAL A 447 20.11 100.58 64.78
C VAL A 447 18.75 100.30 64.14
N ASP A 448 17.81 101.24 64.16
CA ASP A 448 16.50 101.12 63.49
C ASP A 448 16.65 101.11 61.97
N PHE A 449 17.57 101.90 61.40
CA PHE A 449 17.88 101.84 59.98
C PHE A 449 18.49 100.48 59.59
N GLN A 450 19.43 99.95 60.39
CA GLN A 450 19.93 98.58 60.18
C GLN A 450 18.84 97.52 60.38
N SER A 451 17.95 97.71 61.36
CA SER A 451 16.82 96.83 61.65
C SER A 451 15.84 96.80 60.49
N GLN A 452 15.44 97.95 59.93
CA GLN A 452 14.61 98.03 58.72
C GLN A 452 15.31 97.43 57.50
N LEU A 453 16.63 97.64 57.35
CA LEU A 453 17.40 97.03 56.26
C LEU A 453 17.47 95.50 56.39
N MET A 454 17.52 94.98 57.63
CA MET A 454 17.53 93.55 57.90
C MET A 454 16.12 92.94 57.85
N GLN A 455 15.08 93.65 58.27
CA GLN A 455 13.68 93.29 58.06
C GLN A 455 13.36 93.21 56.56
N ARG A 456 13.84 94.16 55.74
CA ARG A 456 13.73 94.08 54.26
C ARG A 456 14.48 92.89 53.67
N LYS A 457 15.62 92.48 54.25
CA LYS A 457 16.31 91.24 53.83
C LYS A 457 15.56 89.99 54.30
N VAL A 458 15.06 89.97 55.52
CA VAL A 458 14.30 88.86 56.10
C VAL A 458 12.99 88.64 55.35
N ALA A 459 12.19 89.68 55.10
CA ALA A 459 10.95 89.59 54.30
C ALA A 459 11.21 88.99 52.90
N ARG A 460 12.30 89.43 52.23
CA ARG A 460 12.71 88.91 50.92
C ARG A 460 13.26 87.48 50.97
N VAL A 461 13.70 87.00 52.14
CA VAL A 461 14.16 85.61 52.38
C VAL A 461 13.00 84.72 52.88
N SER A 462 11.99 85.27 53.56
CA SER A 462 10.79 84.58 54.03
C SER A 462 9.67 84.51 52.98
N GLY A 463 9.91 85.02 51.77
CA GLY A 463 9.03 84.84 50.60
C GLY A 463 8.09 86.00 50.29
N GLU A 464 8.14 87.12 51.02
CA GLU A 464 7.32 88.29 50.70
C GLU A 464 7.94 89.11 49.57
N ARG A 465 7.42 88.90 48.36
CA ARG A 465 7.63 89.74 47.17
C ARG A 465 6.65 90.91 47.15
N THR A 466 6.92 91.92 46.31
CA THR A 466 5.96 92.98 46.02
C THR A 466 4.68 92.41 45.39
N VAL A 467 3.56 93.14 45.51
CA VAL A 467 2.26 92.70 44.99
C VAL A 467 2.34 92.44 43.48
N GLU A 468 2.96 93.35 42.73
CA GLU A 468 3.18 93.23 41.28
C GLU A 468 3.98 91.97 40.90
N GLU A 469 5.09 91.67 41.60
CA GLU A 469 5.84 90.42 41.40
C GLU A 469 4.99 89.19 41.73
N ARG A 470 4.18 89.27 42.79
CA ARG A 470 3.30 88.16 43.21
C ARG A 470 2.15 87.92 42.24
N GLU A 471 1.61 88.98 41.63
CA GLU A 471 0.60 88.90 40.58
C GLU A 471 1.21 88.35 39.29
N GLU A 472 2.37 88.85 38.83
CA GLU A 472 3.11 88.27 37.70
C GLU A 472 3.44 86.78 37.89
N PHE A 473 3.90 86.39 39.09
CA PHE A 473 4.19 84.98 39.38
C PHE A 473 2.92 84.14 39.51
N ASN A 474 1.81 84.69 40.02
CA ASN A 474 0.52 84.00 40.03
C ASN A 474 -0.04 83.82 38.62
N GLU A 475 -0.01 84.84 37.75
CA GLU A 475 -0.43 84.71 36.34
C GLU A 475 0.44 83.67 35.62
N LYS A 476 1.76 83.65 35.86
CA LYS A 476 2.66 82.65 35.29
C LYS A 476 2.39 81.25 35.84
N VAL A 477 2.06 81.10 37.12
CA VAL A 477 1.65 79.82 37.71
C VAL A 477 0.31 79.37 37.13
N GLU A 478 -0.72 80.22 37.10
CA GLU A 478 -2.05 79.88 36.58
C GLU A 478 -2.00 79.56 35.07
N ALA A 479 -1.17 80.27 34.30
CA ALA A 479 -0.91 79.95 32.90
C ALA A 479 -0.16 78.62 32.71
N LEU A 480 0.84 78.32 33.55
CA LEU A 480 1.56 77.04 33.53
C LEU A 480 0.69 75.88 34.03
N GLU A 481 -0.21 76.11 34.98
CA GLU A 481 -1.20 75.14 35.44
C GLU A 481 -2.26 74.90 34.35
N LYS A 482 -2.72 75.94 33.65
CA LYS A 482 -3.55 75.78 32.42
C LYS A 482 -2.84 74.94 31.37
N GLN A 483 -1.60 75.28 31.03
CA GLN A 483 -0.81 74.51 30.06
C GLN A 483 -0.58 73.07 30.53
N LEU A 484 -0.33 72.85 31.83
CA LEU A 484 -0.19 71.51 32.40
C LEU A 484 -1.50 70.72 32.33
N GLU A 485 -2.65 71.34 32.59
CA GLU A 485 -3.95 70.69 32.52
C GLU A 485 -4.39 70.44 31.07
N GLU A 486 -4.12 71.37 30.16
CA GLU A 486 -4.24 71.18 28.72
C GLU A 486 -3.38 70.00 28.24
N GLN A 487 -2.11 69.92 28.65
CA GLN A 487 -1.20 68.81 28.30
C GLN A 487 -1.62 67.48 28.95
N LYS A 488 -2.13 67.46 30.19
CA LYS A 488 -2.74 66.27 30.81
C LYS A 488 -3.96 65.79 30.02
N ASN A 489 -4.83 66.71 29.62
CA ASN A 489 -6.01 66.39 28.81
C ASN A 489 -5.61 65.87 27.42
N LEU A 490 -4.63 66.50 26.76
CA LEU A 490 -4.04 66.04 25.50
C LEU A 490 -3.42 64.64 25.65
N HIS A 491 -2.66 64.39 26.72
CA HIS A 491 -2.06 63.10 27.03
C HIS A 491 -3.12 62.03 27.36
N SER A 492 -4.22 62.41 28.02
CA SER A 492 -5.37 61.53 28.30
C SER A 492 -6.09 61.13 27.00
N ILE A 493 -6.38 62.10 26.13
CA ILE A 493 -6.99 61.89 24.81
C ILE A 493 -6.08 61.03 23.92
N LEU A 494 -4.78 61.33 23.87
CA LEU A 494 -3.78 60.53 23.16
C LEU A 494 -3.67 59.12 23.73
N SER A 495 -3.65 58.95 25.05
CA SER A 495 -3.64 57.62 25.69
C SER A 495 -4.91 56.83 25.39
N ALA A 496 -6.07 57.49 25.30
CA ALA A 496 -7.33 56.87 24.88
C ALA A 496 -7.30 56.49 23.39
N GLN A 497 -6.79 57.36 22.50
CA GLN A 497 -6.60 57.06 21.08
C GLN A 497 -5.61 55.92 20.86
N ILE A 498 -4.47 55.91 21.56
CA ILE A 498 -3.48 54.84 21.49
C ILE A 498 -4.12 53.53 21.93
N LYS A 499 -4.79 53.47 23.09
CA LYS A 499 -5.51 52.26 23.53
C LYS A 499 -6.59 51.80 22.55
N ARG A 500 -7.27 52.73 21.88
CA ARG A 500 -8.30 52.44 20.88
C ARG A 500 -7.69 51.87 19.59
N GLN A 501 -6.64 52.51 19.06
CA GLN A 501 -5.89 51.99 17.92
C GLN A 501 -5.21 50.66 18.24
N ASP A 502 -4.68 50.47 19.45
CA ASP A 502 -4.08 49.21 19.88
C ASP A 502 -5.11 48.06 19.93
N ALA A 503 -6.37 48.36 20.29
CA ALA A 503 -7.50 47.43 20.20
C ALA A 503 -7.95 47.18 18.75
N GLU A 504 -8.02 48.21 17.91
CA GLU A 504 -8.32 48.11 16.48
C GLU A 504 -7.25 47.31 15.73
N LEU A 505 -5.96 47.51 16.04
CA LEU A 505 -4.80 46.80 15.48
C LEU A 505 -4.75 45.34 15.98
N LYS A 506 -5.10 45.07 17.24
CA LYS A 506 -5.29 43.70 17.74
C LYS A 506 -6.46 42.97 17.07
N ASN A 507 -7.56 43.67 16.77
CA ASN A 507 -8.67 43.10 16.00
C ASN A 507 -8.30 42.90 14.52
N ALA A 508 -7.60 43.85 13.89
CA ALA A 508 -7.10 43.73 12.53
C ALA A 508 -6.08 42.59 12.38
N ASN A 509 -5.21 42.38 13.37
CA ASN A 509 -4.29 41.23 13.39
C ASN A 509 -5.04 39.90 13.58
N ARG A 510 -6.14 39.88 14.34
CA ARG A 510 -7.01 38.69 14.47
C ARG A 510 -7.75 38.39 13.16
N THR A 511 -8.34 39.37 12.49
CA THR A 511 -9.01 39.15 11.20
C THR A 511 -8.01 38.84 10.09
N LEU A 512 -6.80 39.41 10.12
CA LEU A 512 -5.71 39.03 9.23
C LEU A 512 -5.22 37.59 9.49
N ALA A 513 -5.22 37.13 10.75
CA ALA A 513 -4.90 35.74 11.08
C ALA A 513 -5.98 34.75 10.64
N THR A 514 -7.27 35.08 10.78
CA THR A 514 -8.35 34.24 10.24
C THR A 514 -8.30 34.23 8.71
N VAL A 515 -8.24 35.40 8.06
CA VAL A 515 -8.15 35.50 6.59
C VAL A 515 -6.93 34.75 6.05
N LYS A 516 -5.77 34.79 6.72
CA LYS A 516 -4.61 33.96 6.33
C LYS A 516 -4.93 32.48 6.38
N LYS A 517 -5.42 31.98 7.52
CA LYS A 517 -5.82 30.57 7.68
C LYS A 517 -6.87 30.15 6.65
N ASP A 518 -7.84 31.03 6.37
CA ASP A 518 -8.90 30.79 5.40
C ASP A 518 -8.31 30.75 3.96
N THR A 519 -7.36 31.63 3.62
CA THR A 519 -6.65 31.55 2.32
C THR A 519 -5.73 30.34 2.19
N GLU A 520 -5.13 29.86 3.29
CA GLU A 520 -4.33 28.63 3.31
C GLU A 520 -5.22 27.38 3.15
N GLY A 521 -6.38 27.36 3.81
CA GLY A 521 -7.40 26.32 3.62
C GLY A 521 -7.99 26.32 2.20
N MET A 522 -8.29 27.50 1.65
CA MET A 522 -8.76 27.65 0.26
C MET A 522 -7.69 27.26 -0.76
N LYS A 523 -6.41 27.54 -0.50
CA LYS A 523 -5.31 27.01 -1.32
C LYS A 523 -5.26 25.49 -1.29
N SER A 524 -5.27 24.88 -0.10
CA SER A 524 -5.25 23.42 0.03
C SER A 524 -6.44 22.76 -0.68
N ALA A 525 -7.63 23.36 -0.62
CA ALA A 525 -8.81 22.90 -1.35
C ALA A 525 -8.70 23.12 -2.87
N MET A 526 -8.06 24.20 -3.32
CA MET A 526 -7.80 24.46 -4.74
C MET A 526 -6.77 23.47 -5.31
N GLU A 527 -5.68 23.21 -4.58
CA GLU A 527 -4.66 22.22 -4.91
C GLU A 527 -5.26 20.79 -4.96
N GLU A 528 -6.17 20.45 -4.04
CA GLU A 528 -6.92 19.20 -4.09
C GLU A 528 -7.86 19.12 -5.32
N LEU A 529 -8.59 20.21 -5.64
CA LEU A 529 -9.46 20.27 -6.82
C LEU A 529 -8.69 20.28 -8.15
N GLU A 530 -7.47 20.81 -8.19
CA GLU A 530 -6.55 20.72 -9.33
C GLU A 530 -5.99 19.31 -9.49
N LEU A 531 -5.67 18.62 -8.39
CA LEU A 531 -5.28 17.22 -8.39
C LEU A 531 -6.44 16.31 -8.86
N GLN A 532 -7.65 16.53 -8.35
CA GLN A 532 -8.85 15.82 -8.80
C GLN A 532 -9.13 16.11 -10.29
N ASN A 533 -8.97 17.35 -10.77
CA ASN A 533 -9.09 17.69 -12.19
C ASN A 533 -8.03 17.01 -13.06
N THR A 534 -6.77 16.92 -12.63
CA THR A 534 -5.73 16.23 -13.41
C THR A 534 -5.93 14.71 -13.44
N ILE A 535 -6.42 14.11 -12.34
CA ILE A 535 -6.84 12.70 -12.32
C ILE A 535 -8.03 12.47 -13.27
N VAL A 536 -9.08 13.30 -13.21
CA VAL A 536 -10.28 13.18 -14.07
C VAL A 536 -9.95 13.43 -15.53
N ASN A 537 -9.11 14.42 -15.86
CA ASN A 537 -8.65 14.61 -17.25
C ASN A 537 -7.84 13.41 -17.76
N ARG A 538 -7.03 12.77 -16.89
CA ARG A 538 -6.29 11.56 -17.25
C ARG A 538 -7.21 10.35 -17.47
N THR A 539 -8.24 10.14 -16.63
CA THR A 539 -9.20 9.05 -16.86
C THR A 539 -10.05 9.31 -18.11
N VAL A 540 -10.48 10.55 -18.36
CA VAL A 540 -11.16 10.94 -19.61
C VAL A 540 -10.27 10.67 -20.83
N GLN A 541 -8.97 10.98 -20.79
CA GLN A 541 -8.06 10.64 -21.89
C GLN A 541 -7.90 9.13 -22.12
N VAL A 542 -7.92 8.32 -21.06
CA VAL A 542 -7.91 6.85 -21.17
C VAL A 542 -9.22 6.37 -21.82
N THR A 543 -10.38 6.81 -21.32
CA THR A 543 -11.69 6.40 -21.88
C THR A 543 -11.94 6.91 -23.30
N VAL A 544 -11.32 8.02 -23.72
CA VAL A 544 -11.30 8.42 -25.14
C VAL A 544 -10.51 7.42 -25.98
N LYS A 545 -9.34 6.96 -25.54
CA LYS A 545 -8.55 5.94 -26.26
C LYS A 545 -9.28 4.59 -26.31
N GLU A 546 -9.81 4.12 -25.18
CA GLU A 546 -10.61 2.88 -25.11
C GLU A 546 -11.80 2.92 -26.10
N LYS A 547 -12.44 4.09 -26.23
CA LYS A 547 -13.51 4.33 -27.21
C LYS A 547 -12.99 4.36 -28.65
N GLU A 548 -11.85 4.99 -28.92
CA GLU A 548 -11.24 5.04 -30.26
C GLU A 548 -10.79 3.64 -30.72
N GLU A 549 -10.18 2.86 -29.83
CA GLU A 549 -9.85 1.45 -30.04
C GLU A 549 -11.11 0.60 -30.28
N SER A 550 -12.17 0.80 -29.48
CA SER A 550 -13.46 0.12 -29.67
C SER A 550 -14.13 0.47 -31.00
N LEU A 551 -14.02 1.72 -31.46
CA LEU A 551 -14.52 2.16 -32.77
C LEU A 551 -13.70 1.56 -33.92
N MET A 552 -12.38 1.49 -33.77
CA MET A 552 -11.51 0.81 -34.73
C MET A 552 -11.83 -0.68 -34.82
N GLN A 553 -12.00 -1.37 -33.69
CA GLN A 553 -12.44 -2.77 -33.65
C GLN A 553 -13.82 -2.97 -34.30
N HIS A 554 -14.78 -2.08 -34.02
CA HIS A 554 -16.09 -2.09 -34.67
C HIS A 554 -15.98 -1.96 -36.19
N ASP A 555 -15.19 -1.02 -36.71
CA ASP A 555 -15.05 -0.85 -38.16
C ASP A 555 -14.21 -1.95 -38.83
N ILE A 556 -13.26 -2.57 -38.14
CA ILE A 556 -12.61 -3.84 -38.57
C ILE A 556 -13.65 -4.95 -38.71
N LEU A 557 -14.47 -5.19 -37.68
CA LEU A 557 -15.56 -6.19 -37.71
C LEU A 557 -16.58 -5.86 -38.80
N ARG A 558 -16.86 -4.58 -39.05
CA ARG A 558 -17.76 -4.12 -40.12
C ARG A 558 -17.19 -4.35 -41.52
N LEU A 559 -15.86 -4.23 -41.70
CA LEU A 559 -15.17 -4.60 -42.93
C LEU A 559 -15.16 -6.13 -43.11
N GLU A 560 -14.95 -6.90 -42.05
CA GLU A 560 -15.02 -8.36 -42.10
C GLU A 560 -16.44 -8.86 -42.42
N VAL A 561 -17.49 -8.28 -41.83
CA VAL A 561 -18.88 -8.55 -42.19
C VAL A 561 -19.18 -8.19 -43.66
N LYS A 562 -18.59 -7.11 -44.21
CA LYS A 562 -18.69 -6.81 -45.65
C LYS A 562 -18.01 -7.89 -46.51
N ARG A 563 -16.78 -8.28 -46.16
CA ARG A 563 -16.02 -9.35 -46.85
C ARG A 563 -16.76 -10.70 -46.79
N LEU A 564 -17.31 -11.07 -45.63
CA LEU A 564 -18.11 -12.28 -45.47
C LEU A 564 -19.41 -12.24 -46.29
N ARG A 565 -20.08 -11.08 -46.37
CA ARG A 565 -21.23 -10.90 -47.28
C ARG A 565 -20.85 -11.00 -48.76
N GLN A 566 -19.71 -10.43 -49.18
CA GLN A 566 -19.21 -10.58 -50.55
C GLN A 566 -18.84 -12.03 -50.88
N ASN A 567 -18.21 -12.75 -49.94
CA ASN A 567 -17.94 -14.18 -50.08
C ASN A 567 -19.23 -15.02 -50.13
N LEU A 568 -20.25 -14.68 -49.33
CA LEU A 568 -21.53 -15.36 -49.35
C LEU A 568 -22.28 -15.12 -50.67
N ASN A 569 -22.30 -13.88 -51.16
CA ASN A 569 -22.89 -13.54 -52.46
C ASN A 569 -22.17 -14.29 -53.60
N SER A 570 -20.84 -14.26 -53.66
CA SER A 570 -20.12 -14.98 -54.72
C SER A 570 -20.31 -16.50 -54.61
N LYS A 571 -20.40 -17.08 -53.40
CA LYS A 571 -20.79 -18.49 -53.24
C LYS A 571 -22.24 -18.77 -53.67
N SER A 572 -23.16 -17.83 -53.46
CA SER A 572 -24.55 -17.92 -53.94
C SER A 572 -24.63 -17.83 -55.47
N GLU A 573 -23.90 -16.92 -56.10
CA GLU A 573 -23.79 -16.79 -57.57
C GLU A 573 -23.16 -18.05 -58.20
N ASN A 574 -22.12 -18.61 -57.57
CA ASN A 574 -21.56 -19.91 -57.95
C ASN A 574 -22.57 -21.05 -57.79
N LEU A 575 -23.36 -21.07 -56.70
CA LEU A 575 -24.42 -22.08 -56.52
C LEU A 575 -25.51 -21.95 -57.59
N TYR A 576 -26.03 -20.75 -57.84
CA TYR A 576 -27.03 -20.51 -58.88
C TYR A 576 -26.54 -20.87 -60.28
N SER A 577 -25.28 -20.58 -60.62
CA SER A 577 -24.72 -20.98 -61.92
C SER A 577 -24.50 -22.49 -62.03
N LEU A 578 -24.15 -23.18 -60.94
CA LEU A 578 -24.08 -24.65 -60.89
C LEU A 578 -25.46 -25.31 -60.95
N GLU A 579 -26.48 -24.76 -60.27
CA GLU A 579 -27.87 -25.24 -60.37
C GLU A 579 -28.45 -25.03 -61.76
N ASN A 580 -28.22 -23.86 -62.38
CA ASN A 580 -28.62 -23.59 -63.76
C ASN A 580 -27.91 -24.55 -64.74
N ARG A 581 -26.59 -24.77 -64.58
CA ARG A 581 -25.86 -25.76 -65.38
C ARG A 581 -26.35 -27.19 -65.15
N LYS A 582 -26.73 -27.56 -63.92
CA LYS A 582 -27.35 -28.85 -63.60
C LYS A 582 -28.70 -28.99 -64.30
N GLN A 583 -29.56 -27.97 -64.26
CA GLN A 583 -30.86 -27.96 -64.93
C GLN A 583 -30.70 -28.06 -66.46
N GLN A 584 -29.76 -27.32 -67.05
CA GLN A 584 -29.43 -27.42 -68.49
C GLN A 584 -28.96 -28.83 -68.87
N LEU A 585 -28.07 -29.43 -68.06
CA LEU A 585 -27.59 -30.81 -68.29
C LEU A 585 -28.72 -31.84 -68.11
N GLN A 586 -29.60 -31.65 -67.13
CA GLN A 586 -30.76 -32.52 -66.92
C GLN A 586 -31.73 -32.44 -68.10
N ILE A 587 -32.11 -31.24 -68.55
CA ILE A 587 -32.97 -31.04 -69.73
C ILE A 587 -32.33 -31.67 -70.96
N SER A 588 -31.03 -31.43 -71.18
CA SER A 588 -30.30 -32.04 -72.31
C SER A 588 -30.21 -33.56 -72.22
N MET A 589 -30.14 -34.16 -71.02
CA MET A 589 -30.27 -35.61 -70.84
C MET A 589 -31.70 -36.10 -71.12
N GLU A 590 -32.73 -35.43 -70.60
CA GLU A 590 -34.14 -35.77 -70.85
C GLU A 590 -34.54 -35.58 -72.34
N GLU A 591 -33.85 -34.73 -73.08
CA GLU A 591 -33.92 -34.63 -74.54
C GLU A 591 -33.20 -35.82 -75.20
N ARG A 592 -31.96 -36.12 -74.78
CA ARG A 592 -31.17 -37.26 -75.30
C ARG A 592 -31.85 -38.60 -75.10
N GLU A 593 -32.51 -38.80 -73.95
CA GLU A 593 -33.26 -40.02 -73.64
C GLU A 593 -34.47 -40.17 -74.57
N LYS A 594 -35.18 -39.08 -74.88
CA LYS A 594 -36.29 -39.06 -75.85
C LYS A 594 -35.81 -39.25 -77.29
N GLU A 595 -34.67 -38.68 -77.67
CA GLU A 595 -34.02 -38.96 -78.97
C GLU A 595 -33.71 -40.47 -79.09
N ILE A 596 -33.11 -41.07 -78.05
CA ILE A 596 -32.77 -42.50 -78.01
C ILE A 596 -34.04 -43.37 -78.00
N GLU A 597 -35.09 -42.99 -77.27
CA GLU A 597 -36.38 -43.68 -77.27
C GLU A 597 -37.02 -43.68 -78.67
N VAL A 598 -37.10 -42.53 -79.34
CA VAL A 598 -37.63 -42.41 -80.70
C VAL A 598 -36.77 -43.20 -81.70
N HIS A 599 -35.44 -43.12 -81.63
CA HIS A 599 -34.56 -43.95 -82.46
C HIS A 599 -34.75 -45.44 -82.20
N THR A 600 -34.94 -45.84 -80.95
CA THR A 600 -35.18 -47.24 -80.56
C THR A 600 -36.53 -47.74 -81.08
N ASP A 601 -37.57 -46.91 -81.06
CA ASP A 601 -38.88 -47.27 -81.60
C ASP A 601 -38.91 -47.31 -83.14
N VAL A 602 -38.16 -46.43 -83.80
CA VAL A 602 -37.90 -46.55 -85.26
C VAL A 602 -37.18 -47.86 -85.57
N LEU A 603 -36.17 -48.25 -84.78
CA LEU A 603 -35.47 -49.53 -84.95
C LEU A 603 -36.39 -50.74 -84.67
N LYS A 604 -37.27 -50.69 -83.65
CA LYS A 604 -38.30 -51.73 -83.41
C LYS A 604 -39.28 -51.83 -84.59
N ALA A 605 -39.67 -50.70 -85.19
CA ALA A 605 -40.56 -50.67 -86.36
C ALA A 605 -39.87 -51.25 -87.62
N GLN A 606 -38.61 -50.91 -87.86
CA GLN A 606 -37.79 -51.50 -88.93
C GLN A 606 -37.60 -53.01 -88.72
N LEU A 607 -37.30 -53.45 -87.50
CA LEU A 607 -37.17 -54.87 -87.16
C LEU A 607 -38.47 -55.63 -87.47
N ARG A 608 -39.63 -55.12 -87.04
CA ARG A 608 -40.94 -55.72 -87.37
C ARG A 608 -41.16 -55.83 -88.88
N GLY A 609 -40.86 -54.77 -89.65
CA GLY A 609 -40.95 -54.80 -91.11
C GLY A 609 -40.09 -55.91 -91.73
N VAL A 610 -38.84 -56.07 -91.27
CA VAL A 610 -37.95 -57.15 -91.72
C VAL A 610 -38.43 -58.53 -91.26
N GLU A 611 -39.04 -58.65 -90.08
CA GLU A 611 -39.65 -59.92 -89.63
C GLU A 611 -40.90 -60.30 -90.43
N ASP A 612 -41.73 -59.32 -90.81
CA ASP A 612 -42.89 -59.52 -91.69
C ASP A 612 -42.45 -59.88 -93.12
N GLU A 613 -41.42 -59.23 -93.67
CA GLU A 613 -40.81 -59.61 -94.95
C GLU A 613 -40.23 -61.03 -94.91
N ARG A 614 -39.50 -61.39 -93.84
CA ARG A 614 -39.00 -62.75 -93.60
C ARG A 614 -40.15 -63.75 -93.51
N HIS A 615 -41.24 -63.41 -92.84
CA HIS A 615 -42.41 -64.29 -92.73
C HIS A 615 -43.10 -64.49 -94.09
N LYS A 616 -43.30 -63.42 -94.86
CA LYS A 616 -43.80 -63.47 -96.24
C LYS A 616 -42.91 -64.33 -97.14
N ALA A 617 -41.60 -64.16 -97.09
CA ALA A 617 -40.65 -64.99 -97.84
C ALA A 617 -40.70 -66.47 -97.43
N ALA A 618 -40.92 -66.76 -96.14
CA ALA A 618 -41.13 -68.13 -95.65
C ALA A 618 -42.44 -68.75 -96.16
N LEU A 619 -43.52 -67.97 -96.25
CA LEU A 619 -44.80 -68.40 -96.86
C LEU A 619 -44.63 -68.67 -98.36
N GLU A 620 -44.02 -67.76 -99.12
CA GLU A 620 -43.72 -67.98 -100.54
C GLU A 620 -42.83 -69.22 -100.76
N LEU A 621 -41.86 -69.47 -99.88
CA LEU A 621 -41.03 -70.66 -99.91
C LEU A 621 -41.85 -71.94 -99.63
N ALA A 622 -42.80 -71.89 -98.71
CA ALA A 622 -43.69 -73.01 -98.41
C ALA A 622 -44.63 -73.33 -99.59
N GLU A 623 -45.23 -72.32 -100.22
CA GLU A 623 -46.03 -72.50 -101.44
C GLU A 623 -45.20 -73.12 -102.58
N ARG A 624 -43.98 -72.60 -102.82
CA ARG A 624 -43.08 -73.13 -103.86
C ARG A 624 -42.69 -74.58 -103.56
N LYS A 625 -42.40 -74.94 -102.30
CA LYS A 625 -42.15 -76.32 -101.87
C LYS A 625 -43.35 -77.24 -102.12
N GLN A 626 -44.57 -76.80 -101.77
CA GLN A 626 -45.79 -77.57 -102.05
C GLN A 626 -46.03 -77.76 -103.56
N LYS A 627 -45.74 -76.73 -104.37
CA LYS A 627 -45.84 -76.78 -105.83
C LYS A 627 -44.84 -77.76 -106.45
N ILE A 628 -43.61 -77.83 -105.90
CA ILE A 628 -42.60 -78.83 -106.27
C ILE A 628 -43.02 -80.25 -105.85
N TYR A 629 -43.57 -80.43 -104.64
CA TYR A 629 -44.09 -81.71 -104.17
C TYR A 629 -45.19 -82.25 -105.10
N ASN A 630 -46.16 -81.41 -105.45
CA ASN A 630 -47.24 -81.74 -106.40
C ASN A 630 -46.71 -82.10 -107.80
N LEU A 631 -45.58 -81.50 -108.24
CA LEU A 631 -44.93 -81.85 -109.50
C LEU A 631 -44.15 -83.17 -109.42
N LYS A 632 -43.43 -83.43 -108.32
CA LYS A 632 -42.74 -84.72 -108.09
C LYS A 632 -43.72 -85.88 -108.06
N SER A 633 -44.81 -85.76 -107.30
CA SER A 633 -45.85 -86.80 -107.24
C SER A 633 -46.49 -87.07 -108.61
N LYS A 634 -46.67 -86.03 -109.45
CA LYS A 634 -47.09 -86.23 -110.86
C LYS A 634 -46.05 -86.97 -111.69
N TYR A 635 -44.76 -86.65 -111.54
CA TYR A 635 -43.68 -87.32 -112.26
C TYR A 635 -43.51 -88.79 -111.86
N GLU A 636 -43.58 -89.11 -110.57
CA GLU A 636 -43.51 -90.48 -110.04
C GLU A 636 -44.68 -91.33 -110.55
N ASN A 637 -45.90 -90.77 -110.61
CA ASN A 637 -47.06 -91.42 -111.21
C ASN A 637 -46.96 -91.62 -112.74
N VAL A 638 -46.06 -90.91 -113.43
CA VAL A 638 -45.73 -91.17 -114.84
C VAL A 638 -44.65 -92.23 -114.97
N MET A 639 -43.57 -92.16 -114.19
CA MET A 639 -42.51 -93.18 -114.18
C MET A 639 -43.04 -94.58 -113.82
N ASN A 640 -43.96 -94.67 -112.85
CA ASN A 640 -44.61 -95.91 -112.45
C ASN A 640 -45.60 -96.47 -113.51
N LYS A 641 -45.90 -95.72 -114.57
CA LYS A 641 -46.63 -96.21 -115.76
C LYS A 641 -45.71 -96.64 -116.90
N VAL A 642 -44.44 -96.22 -116.91
CA VAL A 642 -43.45 -96.55 -117.95
C VAL A 642 -42.60 -97.76 -117.55
N LYS A 643 -42.31 -97.94 -116.26
CA LYS A 643 -41.56 -99.11 -115.75
C LYS A 643 -42.44 -100.35 -115.53
N LYS A 644 -43.14 -100.82 -116.57
CA LYS A 644 -43.96 -102.03 -116.50
C LYS A 644 -43.83 -102.98 -117.69
N GLU A 645 -42.68 -102.96 -118.35
CA GLU A 645 -42.28 -103.93 -119.38
C GLU A 645 -40.89 -104.50 -119.06
N GLU A 646 -40.77 -105.81 -119.27
CA GLU A 646 -39.58 -106.69 -119.32
C GLU A 646 -38.62 -106.75 -118.11
N GLY A 647 -38.49 -107.98 -117.56
CA GLY A 647 -37.53 -108.32 -116.50
C GLY A 647 -37.80 -109.67 -115.84
N GLU A 648 -37.66 -110.79 -116.57
CA GLU A 648 -37.67 -112.14 -115.98
C GLU A 648 -36.83 -113.13 -116.83
N ASP A 649 -35.89 -113.85 -116.19
CA ASP A 649 -34.90 -114.71 -116.86
C ASP A 649 -35.40 -116.15 -117.06
N GLN A 650 -35.15 -116.73 -118.24
CA GLN A 650 -35.01 -118.19 -118.41
C GLN A 650 -33.88 -118.53 -119.39
N HIS A 651 -32.89 -119.31 -118.93
CA HIS A 651 -31.80 -119.85 -119.75
C HIS A 651 -31.73 -121.38 -119.57
N SER A 652 -31.50 -122.11 -120.66
CA SER A 652 -31.63 -123.58 -120.70
C SER A 652 -30.31 -124.30 -121.01
N GLN A 653 -30.26 -125.58 -120.65
CA GLN A 653 -29.06 -126.34 -120.29
C GLN A 653 -28.11 -126.73 -121.45
N ALA A 654 -28.42 -126.32 -122.69
CA ALA A 654 -27.67 -126.72 -123.89
C ALA A 654 -26.31 -126.02 -124.09
N HIS A 655 -26.14 -124.78 -123.57
CA HIS A 655 -25.01 -123.92 -123.94
C HIS A 655 -23.64 -124.50 -123.52
N TYR A 656 -23.55 -125.11 -122.34
CA TYR A 656 -22.27 -125.58 -121.78
C TYR A 656 -21.76 -126.91 -122.39
N MET A 657 -22.63 -127.74 -122.98
CA MET A 657 -22.19 -128.98 -123.65
C MET A 657 -21.61 -128.71 -125.05
N ILE A 658 -22.10 -127.69 -125.77
CA ILE A 658 -21.65 -127.39 -127.13
C ILE A 658 -20.22 -126.85 -127.12
N LYS A 659 -19.90 -125.92 -126.21
CA LYS A 659 -18.59 -125.27 -126.16
C LYS A 659 -17.44 -126.24 -125.85
N ALA A 660 -17.67 -127.20 -124.95
CA ALA A 660 -16.68 -128.21 -124.57
C ALA A 660 -16.45 -129.29 -125.65
N ALA A 661 -17.35 -129.44 -126.63
CA ALA A 661 -17.17 -130.36 -127.75
C ALA A 661 -16.33 -129.74 -128.88
N GLN A 662 -16.54 -128.45 -129.17
CA GLN A 662 -15.90 -127.76 -130.30
C GLN A 662 -14.38 -127.65 -130.17
N GLU A 663 -13.89 -127.28 -128.97
CA GLU A 663 -12.44 -127.16 -128.70
C GLU A 663 -11.66 -128.48 -128.84
N LYS A 664 -12.35 -129.63 -128.80
CA LYS A 664 -11.73 -130.96 -128.92
C LYS A 664 -11.54 -131.43 -130.36
N GLU A 665 -12.40 -131.00 -131.29
CA GLU A 665 -12.30 -131.42 -132.70
C GLU A 665 -11.31 -130.56 -133.51
N GLU A 666 -11.22 -129.27 -133.21
CA GLU A 666 -10.27 -128.36 -133.87
C GLU A 666 -8.80 -128.75 -133.69
N LEU A 667 -8.44 -129.34 -132.55
CA LEU A 667 -7.08 -129.80 -132.27
C LEU A 667 -6.70 -131.06 -133.07
N GLN A 668 -7.66 -131.86 -133.51
CA GLN A 668 -7.39 -133.06 -134.30
C GLN A 668 -7.35 -132.76 -135.81
N ARG A 669 -8.27 -131.93 -136.33
CA ARG A 669 -8.26 -131.51 -137.75
C ARG A 669 -7.00 -130.72 -138.15
N ARG A 670 -6.33 -130.06 -137.20
CA ARG A 670 -5.04 -129.38 -137.42
C ARG A 670 -3.85 -130.35 -137.61
N GLY A 671 -3.98 -131.63 -137.30
CA GLY A 671 -2.97 -132.65 -137.57
C GLY A 671 -2.97 -133.09 -139.04
N ASP A 672 -4.08 -133.65 -139.50
CA ASP A 672 -4.19 -134.32 -140.81
C ASP A 672 -3.88 -133.40 -142.00
N GLU A 673 -4.13 -132.10 -141.86
CA GLU A 673 -3.84 -131.08 -142.89
C GLU A 673 -2.35 -130.71 -143.03
N LEU A 674 -1.48 -131.12 -142.11
CA LEU A 674 -0.04 -130.83 -142.18
C LEU A 674 0.71 -131.86 -143.04
N ASP A 675 0.36 -133.14 -142.93
CA ASP A 675 0.94 -134.21 -143.76
C ASP A 675 0.66 -134.00 -145.26
N ASP A 676 -0.52 -133.47 -145.60
CA ASP A 676 -0.91 -133.23 -146.99
C ASP A 676 -0.28 -131.94 -147.60
N LYS A 677 0.37 -131.13 -146.75
CA LYS A 677 1.23 -130.00 -147.16
C LYS A 677 2.68 -130.45 -147.37
N ILE A 678 3.19 -131.38 -146.57
CA ILE A 678 4.55 -131.95 -146.71
C ILE A 678 4.75 -132.55 -148.12
N ARG A 679 3.80 -133.36 -148.61
CA ARG A 679 3.86 -134.01 -149.94
C ARG A 679 3.75 -133.05 -151.14
N ARG A 680 3.54 -131.75 -150.90
CA ARG A 680 3.62 -130.68 -151.91
C ARG A 680 4.97 -129.96 -151.83
N ALA A 681 5.39 -129.58 -150.61
CA ALA A 681 6.68 -128.95 -150.37
C ALA A 681 7.87 -129.73 -150.97
N GLU A 682 7.87 -131.08 -150.86
CA GLU A 682 8.93 -131.95 -151.41
C GLU A 682 9.17 -131.80 -152.94
N ARG A 683 8.18 -131.30 -153.69
CA ARG A 683 8.31 -131.04 -155.14
C ARG A 683 8.69 -129.60 -155.47
N GLU A 684 8.42 -128.66 -154.57
CA GLU A 684 8.75 -127.24 -154.73
C GLU A 684 10.18 -126.92 -154.25
N ILE A 685 10.68 -127.64 -153.24
CA ILE A 685 12.06 -127.50 -152.75
C ILE A 685 13.10 -127.64 -153.88
N ARG A 686 12.92 -128.63 -154.78
CA ARG A 686 13.89 -128.91 -155.87
C ARG A 686 13.95 -127.85 -156.98
N SER A 687 12.95 -126.96 -157.09
CA SER A 687 13.00 -125.80 -157.98
C SER A 687 13.48 -124.53 -157.26
N LEU A 688 13.26 -124.45 -155.95
CA LEU A 688 13.70 -123.34 -155.11
C LEU A 688 15.21 -123.38 -154.80
N GLU A 689 15.83 -124.55 -154.63
CA GLU A 689 17.28 -124.67 -154.36
C GLU A 689 18.15 -123.95 -155.42
N ASN A 690 17.82 -124.11 -156.71
CA ASN A 690 18.55 -123.46 -157.81
C ASN A 690 18.36 -121.94 -157.89
N THR A 691 17.25 -121.40 -157.38
CA THR A 691 17.01 -119.95 -157.35
C THR A 691 17.55 -119.29 -156.07
N LEU A 692 17.57 -120.02 -154.96
CA LEU A 692 18.16 -119.58 -153.69
C LEU A 692 19.68 -119.31 -153.81
N ALA A 693 20.42 -120.18 -154.51
CA ALA A 693 21.88 -120.07 -154.66
C ALA A 693 22.33 -118.72 -155.27
N HIS A 694 21.63 -118.25 -156.31
CA HIS A 694 21.91 -116.95 -156.94
C HIS A 694 21.54 -115.76 -156.06
N LEU A 695 20.49 -115.88 -155.23
CA LEU A 695 20.05 -114.83 -154.31
C LEU A 695 20.97 -114.67 -153.10
N VAL A 696 21.42 -115.77 -152.49
CA VAL A 696 22.32 -115.74 -151.33
C VAL A 696 23.62 -114.98 -151.66
N THR A 697 24.26 -115.32 -152.78
CA THR A 697 25.53 -114.71 -153.22
C THR A 697 25.42 -113.18 -153.42
N ARG A 698 24.25 -112.67 -153.83
CA ARG A 698 24.03 -111.23 -154.03
C ARG A 698 23.63 -110.51 -152.73
N ASN A 699 22.85 -111.16 -151.86
CA ASN A 699 22.46 -110.61 -150.57
C ASN A 699 23.62 -110.52 -149.57
N GLN A 700 24.60 -111.43 -149.64
CA GLN A 700 25.74 -111.41 -148.72
C GLN A 700 26.60 -110.14 -148.89
N LYS A 701 26.96 -109.79 -150.13
CA LYS A 701 27.65 -108.52 -150.45
C LYS A 701 26.85 -107.27 -150.09
N TYR A 702 25.52 -107.34 -150.09
CA TYR A 702 24.67 -106.22 -149.63
C TYR A 702 24.64 -106.08 -148.11
N LYS A 703 24.79 -107.18 -147.34
CA LYS A 703 24.87 -107.12 -145.87
C LYS A 703 26.20 -106.57 -145.37
N GLU A 704 27.30 -106.94 -146.01
CA GLU A 704 28.65 -106.52 -145.62
C GLU A 704 28.80 -104.99 -145.64
N ASN A 705 28.17 -104.30 -146.60
CA ASN A 705 28.18 -102.83 -146.69
C ASN A 705 27.35 -102.09 -145.62
N PHE A 706 26.45 -102.76 -144.89
CA PHE A 706 25.56 -102.12 -143.90
C PHE A 706 25.98 -102.33 -142.44
N GLN A 707 26.98 -103.18 -142.15
CA GLN A 707 27.38 -103.47 -140.75
C GLN A 707 28.28 -102.40 -140.12
N THR A 708 28.84 -101.48 -140.89
CA THR A 708 29.77 -100.43 -140.43
C THR A 708 29.11 -99.28 -139.66
N ALA A 709 27.78 -99.24 -139.56
CA ALA A 709 27.03 -98.04 -139.17
C ALA A 709 26.50 -97.99 -137.72
N ASN A 710 26.75 -99.01 -136.88
CA ASN A 710 26.09 -99.13 -135.56
C ASN A 710 27.06 -98.98 -134.37
N GLN A 711 27.53 -97.76 -134.13
CA GLN A 711 28.36 -97.40 -132.95
C GLN A 711 27.65 -96.48 -131.94
N GLN A 712 26.38 -96.10 -132.16
CA GLN A 712 25.67 -95.12 -131.33
C GLN A 712 25.16 -95.66 -129.98
N ASN A 713 24.96 -96.98 -129.85
CA ASN A 713 24.37 -97.63 -128.67
C ASN A 713 25.18 -97.52 -127.35
N GLN A 714 26.38 -96.92 -127.37
CA GLN A 714 27.25 -96.86 -126.18
C GLN A 714 27.05 -95.58 -125.34
N ASN A 715 26.56 -94.49 -125.93
CA ASN A 715 26.47 -93.19 -125.26
C ASN A 715 25.30 -93.09 -124.26
N GLU A 716 24.16 -93.72 -124.55
CA GLU A 716 22.95 -93.67 -123.71
C GLU A 716 23.15 -94.27 -122.30
N LEU A 717 24.17 -95.11 -122.13
CA LEU A 717 24.48 -95.75 -120.85
C LEU A 717 25.16 -94.79 -119.86
N GLU A 718 25.86 -93.77 -120.34
CA GLU A 718 26.64 -92.84 -119.52
C GLU A 718 25.76 -91.73 -118.92
N GLU A 719 24.83 -91.15 -119.70
CA GLU A 719 23.87 -90.14 -119.21
C GLU A 719 23.02 -90.65 -118.04
N LYS A 720 22.63 -91.93 -118.08
CA LYS A 720 21.86 -92.56 -116.98
C LYS A 720 22.61 -92.52 -115.66
N GLN A 721 23.93 -92.72 -115.66
CA GLN A 721 24.72 -92.79 -114.42
C GLN A 721 24.81 -91.42 -113.73
N ALA A 722 24.99 -90.34 -114.50
CA ALA A 722 25.04 -88.97 -113.97
C ALA A 722 23.74 -88.57 -113.25
N LEU A 723 22.58 -88.97 -113.77
CA LEU A 723 21.27 -88.70 -113.15
C LEU A 723 21.06 -89.45 -111.81
N GLU A 724 21.58 -90.67 -111.69
CA GLU A 724 21.50 -91.43 -110.43
C GLU A 724 22.37 -90.81 -109.31
N GLU A 725 23.51 -90.18 -109.64
CA GLU A 725 24.35 -89.47 -108.66
C GLU A 725 23.71 -88.15 -108.19
N GLN A 726 23.13 -87.38 -109.10
CA GLN A 726 22.48 -86.10 -108.78
C GLN A 726 21.31 -86.29 -107.79
N SER A 727 20.58 -87.40 -107.91
CA SER A 727 19.52 -87.80 -106.97
C SER A 727 20.04 -88.10 -105.55
N ARG A 728 21.24 -88.69 -105.42
CA ARG A 728 21.85 -88.98 -104.10
C ARG A 728 22.24 -87.69 -103.37
N ALA A 729 22.84 -86.74 -104.08
CA ALA A 729 23.25 -85.45 -103.51
C ALA A 729 22.06 -84.66 -102.92
N ALA A 730 20.90 -84.64 -103.61
CA ALA A 730 19.69 -83.99 -103.12
C ALA A 730 19.17 -84.61 -101.82
N ASN A 731 19.21 -85.95 -101.71
CA ASN A 731 18.76 -86.67 -100.52
C ASN A 731 19.65 -86.40 -99.29
N GLU A 732 20.96 -86.20 -99.45
CA GLU A 732 21.83 -85.78 -98.33
C GLU A 732 21.46 -84.41 -97.78
N VAL A 733 21.12 -83.44 -98.63
CA VAL A 733 20.71 -82.09 -98.20
C VAL A 733 19.40 -82.16 -97.42
N LEU A 734 18.44 -82.97 -97.89
CA LEU A 734 17.17 -83.19 -97.21
C LEU A 734 17.36 -83.89 -95.85
N PHE A 735 18.27 -84.85 -95.76
CA PHE A 735 18.65 -85.48 -94.49
C PHE A 735 19.29 -84.49 -93.51
N LYS A 736 20.23 -83.65 -93.97
CA LYS A 736 20.86 -82.57 -93.18
C LYS A 736 19.80 -81.58 -92.67
N LYS A 737 18.80 -81.23 -93.48
CA LYS A 737 17.68 -80.36 -93.07
C LYS A 737 16.73 -81.01 -92.06
N LYS A 738 16.36 -82.30 -92.23
CA LYS A 738 15.59 -83.04 -91.22
C LYS A 738 16.33 -83.13 -89.88
N LYS A 739 17.66 -83.32 -89.91
CA LYS A 739 18.48 -83.33 -88.68
C LYS A 739 18.49 -81.97 -87.98
N GLN A 740 18.60 -80.86 -88.72
CA GLN A 740 18.50 -79.51 -88.15
C GLN A 740 17.12 -79.25 -87.53
N LEU A 741 16.04 -79.68 -88.20
CA LEU A 741 14.67 -79.48 -87.72
C LEU A 741 14.40 -80.26 -86.43
N SER A 742 14.77 -81.55 -86.38
CA SER A 742 14.68 -82.38 -85.16
C SER A 742 15.57 -81.88 -84.01
N GLN A 743 16.66 -81.17 -84.32
CA GLN A 743 17.52 -80.57 -83.30
C GLN A 743 16.87 -79.32 -82.68
N LEU A 744 16.18 -78.51 -83.49
CA LEU A 744 15.38 -77.37 -83.03
C LEU A 744 14.12 -77.82 -82.27
N GLU A 745 13.41 -78.86 -82.71
CA GLU A 745 12.26 -79.44 -81.99
C GLU A 745 12.65 -79.93 -80.58
N ARG A 746 13.86 -80.48 -80.43
CA ARG A 746 14.42 -80.86 -79.12
C ARG A 746 14.78 -79.64 -78.27
N GLU A 747 15.33 -78.58 -78.87
CA GLU A 747 15.67 -77.34 -78.17
C GLU A 747 14.42 -76.59 -77.70
N GLU A 748 13.35 -76.57 -78.50
CA GLU A 748 12.02 -76.11 -78.10
C GLU A 748 11.44 -76.94 -76.94
N GLN A 749 11.53 -78.27 -77.00
CA GLN A 749 11.08 -79.14 -75.89
C GLN A 749 11.90 -78.94 -74.61
N GLU A 750 13.21 -78.72 -74.71
CA GLU A 750 14.07 -78.43 -73.56
C GLU A 750 13.78 -77.04 -72.97
N ASP A 751 13.47 -76.03 -73.77
CA ASP A 751 13.07 -74.71 -73.27
C ASP A 751 11.63 -74.67 -72.72
N VAL A 752 10.71 -75.47 -73.26
CA VAL A 752 9.39 -75.69 -72.64
C VAL A 752 9.53 -76.37 -71.28
N GLN A 753 10.36 -77.42 -71.17
CA GLN A 753 10.63 -78.08 -69.88
C GLN A 753 11.30 -77.13 -68.88
N ARG A 754 12.27 -76.31 -69.31
CA ARG A 754 12.85 -75.25 -68.46
C ARG A 754 11.82 -74.21 -68.04
N TYR A 755 10.87 -73.86 -68.89
CA TYR A 755 9.78 -72.94 -68.55
C TYR A 755 8.82 -73.56 -67.52
N GLU A 756 8.42 -74.82 -67.69
CA GLU A 756 7.61 -75.55 -66.71
C GLU A 756 8.36 -75.74 -65.36
N GLU A 757 9.66 -76.03 -65.39
CA GLU A 757 10.50 -76.07 -64.19
C GLU A 757 10.60 -74.70 -63.52
N LEU A 758 10.80 -73.61 -64.28
CA LEU A 758 10.84 -72.25 -63.75
C LEU A 758 9.50 -71.80 -63.18
N GLN A 759 8.38 -72.14 -63.82
CA GLN A 759 7.05 -71.88 -63.30
C GLN A 759 6.79 -72.68 -62.03
N GLY A 760 7.09 -73.99 -62.03
CA GLY A 760 6.97 -74.84 -60.84
C GLY A 760 7.93 -74.45 -59.70
N ASN A 761 9.09 -73.86 -60.01
CA ASN A 761 10.00 -73.26 -59.05
C ASN A 761 9.44 -71.93 -58.50
N MET A 762 8.81 -71.10 -59.35
CA MET A 762 8.13 -69.87 -58.92
C MET A 762 6.94 -70.17 -58.03
N GLU A 763 6.11 -71.16 -58.38
CA GLU A 763 4.99 -71.64 -57.56
C GLU A 763 5.49 -72.22 -56.23
N ARG A 764 6.59 -72.98 -56.23
CA ARG A 764 7.23 -73.45 -54.98
C ARG A 764 7.80 -72.31 -54.13
N VAL A 765 8.46 -71.31 -54.72
CA VAL A 765 8.96 -70.12 -53.98
C VAL A 765 7.80 -69.26 -53.47
N GLN A 766 6.71 -69.14 -54.22
CA GLN A 766 5.50 -68.42 -53.79
C GLN A 766 4.78 -69.16 -52.66
N GLY A 767 4.70 -70.49 -52.72
CA GLY A 767 4.24 -71.35 -51.62
C GLY A 767 5.12 -71.19 -50.39
N HIS A 768 6.45 -71.27 -50.54
CA HIS A 768 7.39 -71.12 -49.43
C HIS A 768 7.39 -69.70 -48.84
N ALA A 769 7.10 -68.67 -49.64
CA ALA A 769 6.87 -67.31 -49.16
C ALA A 769 5.52 -67.14 -48.44
N GLN A 770 4.49 -67.92 -48.79
CA GLN A 770 3.24 -68.00 -48.04
C GLN A 770 3.43 -68.78 -46.72
N GLU A 771 4.20 -69.87 -46.73
CA GLU A 771 4.61 -70.62 -45.54
C GLU A 771 5.45 -69.75 -44.59
N LEU A 772 6.46 -69.01 -45.09
CA LEU A 772 7.21 -68.05 -44.27
C LEU A 772 6.34 -66.91 -43.73
N ASN A 773 5.34 -66.43 -44.48
CA ASN A 773 4.40 -65.44 -43.96
C ASN A 773 3.47 -66.04 -42.90
N ALA A 774 2.98 -67.27 -43.08
CA ALA A 774 2.18 -67.97 -42.08
C ALA A 774 3.00 -68.27 -40.81
N ALA A 775 4.28 -68.63 -40.95
CA ALA A 775 5.22 -68.79 -39.85
C ALA A 775 5.54 -67.44 -39.17
N LEU A 776 5.72 -66.34 -39.92
CA LEU A 776 5.89 -65.00 -39.36
C LEU A 776 4.66 -64.51 -38.59
N VAL A 777 3.46 -64.81 -39.08
CA VAL A 777 2.21 -64.53 -38.35
C VAL A 777 2.13 -65.40 -37.10
N GLY A 778 2.39 -66.71 -37.20
CA GLY A 778 2.41 -67.61 -36.03
C GLY A 778 3.42 -67.18 -34.96
N ILE A 779 4.65 -66.82 -35.35
CA ILE A 779 5.68 -66.29 -34.46
C ILE A 779 5.27 -64.94 -33.84
N ARG A 780 4.55 -64.10 -34.58
CA ARG A 780 4.04 -62.81 -34.08
C ARG A 780 2.91 -63.01 -33.07
N ASP A 781 1.95 -63.87 -33.39
CA ASP A 781 0.86 -64.27 -32.51
C ASP A 781 1.42 -64.94 -31.24
N ASP A 782 2.47 -65.76 -31.35
CA ASP A 782 3.17 -66.34 -30.21
C ASP A 782 3.90 -65.27 -29.37
N ILE A 783 4.59 -64.30 -29.98
CA ILE A 783 5.21 -63.17 -29.27
C ILE A 783 4.15 -62.35 -28.51
N GLU A 784 3.03 -62.02 -29.15
CA GLU A 784 1.89 -61.35 -28.51
C GLU A 784 1.27 -62.22 -27.40
N ALA A 785 1.28 -63.56 -27.54
CA ALA A 785 0.88 -64.49 -26.48
C ALA A 785 1.95 -64.76 -25.40
N GLN A 786 3.22 -64.33 -25.58
CA GLN A 786 4.24 -64.36 -24.54
C GLN A 786 4.20 -63.10 -23.67
N GLY A 787 3.87 -61.93 -24.22
CA GLY A 787 3.70 -60.66 -23.47
C GLY A 787 2.92 -60.81 -22.16
N PRO A 788 1.64 -61.23 -22.18
CA PRO A 788 0.84 -61.39 -20.97
C PRO A 788 1.22 -62.61 -20.12
N LYS A 789 2.25 -63.40 -20.48
CA LYS A 789 2.91 -64.37 -19.59
C LYS A 789 4.12 -63.74 -18.90
N LEU A 790 4.85 -62.88 -19.60
CA LEU A 790 5.96 -62.08 -19.08
C LEU A 790 5.48 -61.10 -18.00
N ASP A 791 4.37 -60.40 -18.25
CA ASP A 791 3.69 -59.53 -17.26
C ASP A 791 3.30 -60.31 -16.00
N ARG A 792 2.76 -61.54 -16.17
CA ARG A 792 2.41 -62.43 -15.05
C ARG A 792 3.65 -62.88 -14.27
N ALA A 793 4.75 -63.19 -14.96
CA ALA A 793 6.02 -63.55 -14.32
C ALA A 793 6.59 -62.38 -13.51
N GLN A 794 6.57 -61.16 -14.06
CA GLN A 794 6.96 -59.94 -13.37
C GLN A 794 6.07 -59.66 -12.15
N GLN A 795 4.75 -59.78 -12.28
CA GLN A 795 3.82 -59.65 -11.14
C GLN A 795 4.07 -60.72 -10.06
N THR A 796 4.40 -61.97 -10.42
CA THR A 796 4.77 -62.97 -9.39
C THR A 796 6.11 -62.66 -8.72
N LEU A 797 7.06 -62.06 -9.44
CA LEU A 797 8.33 -61.59 -8.87
C LEU A 797 8.07 -60.41 -7.92
N GLU A 798 7.29 -59.41 -8.31
CA GLU A 798 6.87 -58.31 -7.43
C GLU A 798 6.15 -58.81 -6.18
N VAL A 799 5.24 -59.78 -6.29
CA VAL A 799 4.54 -60.37 -5.14
C VAL A 799 5.49 -61.15 -4.23
N SER A 800 6.54 -61.78 -4.77
CA SER A 800 7.56 -62.44 -3.95
C SER A 800 8.48 -61.44 -3.23
N VAL A 801 8.87 -60.36 -3.90
CA VAL A 801 9.65 -59.25 -3.32
C VAL A 801 8.86 -58.54 -2.23
N ARG A 802 7.59 -58.18 -2.48
CA ARG A 802 6.71 -57.55 -1.49
C ARG A 802 6.51 -58.46 -0.27
N ARG A 803 6.35 -59.77 -0.45
CA ARG A 803 6.30 -60.73 0.68
C ARG A 803 7.60 -60.82 1.48
N ALA A 804 8.75 -60.56 0.87
CA ALA A 804 10.03 -60.50 1.58
C ALA A 804 10.16 -59.19 2.39
N THR A 805 9.78 -58.05 1.81
CA THR A 805 9.77 -56.75 2.53
C THR A 805 8.75 -56.74 3.68
N ASP A 806 7.55 -57.29 3.46
CA ASP A 806 6.49 -57.39 4.48
C ASP A 806 6.88 -58.35 5.63
N ALA A 807 7.81 -59.28 5.38
CA ALA A 807 8.40 -60.15 6.38
C ALA A 807 9.62 -59.54 7.11
N GLY A 808 9.98 -58.28 6.82
CA GLY A 808 11.09 -57.57 7.46
C GLY A 808 12.49 -57.96 6.97
N VAL A 809 12.59 -58.53 5.76
CA VAL A 809 13.87 -58.89 5.13
C VAL A 809 14.43 -57.71 4.33
N ASP A 810 15.73 -57.44 4.46
CA ASP A 810 16.42 -56.42 3.65
C ASP A 810 16.51 -56.86 2.17
N MET A 811 16.13 -55.95 1.28
CA MET A 811 15.98 -56.17 -0.16
C MET A 811 16.78 -55.13 -0.99
N SER A 812 17.79 -54.49 -0.41
CA SER A 812 18.80 -53.73 -1.15
C SER A 812 19.53 -54.61 -2.19
N GLU A 813 20.14 -54.01 -3.22
CA GLU A 813 20.67 -54.74 -4.39
C GLU A 813 21.76 -55.77 -4.03
N ASP A 814 22.61 -55.46 -3.04
CA ASP A 814 23.64 -56.37 -2.51
C ASP A 814 23.14 -57.34 -1.43
N ALA A 815 21.86 -57.28 -1.02
CA ALA A 815 21.35 -58.11 0.07
C ALA A 815 21.21 -59.57 -0.36
N ALA A 816 21.79 -60.49 0.42
CA ALA A 816 21.81 -61.92 0.08
C ALA A 816 20.41 -62.51 -0.22
N ALA A 817 19.37 -62.08 0.49
CA ALA A 817 17.98 -62.49 0.23
C ALA A 817 17.43 -61.97 -1.12
N SER A 818 17.78 -60.74 -1.50
CA SER A 818 17.47 -60.18 -2.81
C SER A 818 18.15 -60.98 -3.91
N THR A 819 19.45 -61.28 -3.75
CA THR A 819 20.21 -62.10 -4.70
C THR A 819 19.69 -63.54 -4.82
N ASP A 820 19.20 -64.16 -3.74
CA ASP A 820 18.62 -65.51 -3.77
C ASP A 820 17.23 -65.52 -4.43
N ILE A 821 16.38 -64.53 -4.16
CA ILE A 821 15.08 -64.39 -4.85
C ILE A 821 15.28 -64.16 -6.35
N LEU A 822 16.21 -63.28 -6.74
CA LEU A 822 16.56 -63.04 -8.14
C LEU A 822 17.23 -64.26 -8.77
N ALA A 823 18.15 -64.95 -8.10
CA ALA A 823 18.80 -66.16 -8.60
C ALA A 823 17.81 -67.32 -8.79
N ARG A 824 16.81 -67.47 -7.92
CA ARG A 824 15.71 -68.43 -8.10
C ARG A 824 14.83 -68.05 -9.29
N SER A 825 14.45 -66.77 -9.42
CA SER A 825 13.67 -66.30 -10.57
C SER A 825 14.42 -66.51 -11.89
N LEU A 826 15.70 -66.14 -11.95
CA LEU A 826 16.57 -66.39 -13.10
C LEU A 826 16.79 -67.88 -13.38
N ARG A 827 16.86 -68.72 -12.34
CA ARG A 827 16.94 -70.19 -12.51
C ARG A 827 15.66 -70.77 -13.09
N ASP A 828 14.49 -70.32 -12.65
CA ASP A 828 13.21 -70.77 -13.19
C ASP A 828 12.94 -70.22 -14.60
N GLN A 829 13.38 -68.99 -14.90
CA GLN A 829 13.41 -68.45 -16.26
C GLN A 829 14.34 -69.26 -17.17
N ASN A 830 15.58 -69.53 -16.74
CA ASN A 830 16.53 -70.36 -17.49
C ASN A 830 15.99 -71.78 -17.70
N ASN A 831 15.41 -72.41 -16.68
CA ASN A 831 14.73 -73.70 -16.82
C ASN A 831 13.58 -73.64 -17.83
N SER A 832 12.77 -72.57 -17.82
CA SER A 832 11.69 -72.36 -18.80
C SER A 832 12.23 -72.22 -20.23
N VAL A 833 13.33 -71.47 -20.41
CA VAL A 833 14.01 -71.30 -21.71
C VAL A 833 14.65 -72.61 -22.19
N ILE A 834 15.31 -73.38 -21.31
CA ILE A 834 15.89 -74.69 -21.64
C ILE A 834 14.78 -75.69 -22.01
N TYR A 835 13.65 -75.67 -21.30
CA TYR A 835 12.48 -76.50 -21.62
C TYR A 835 11.86 -76.08 -22.97
N ALA A 836 11.76 -74.79 -23.26
CA ALA A 836 11.27 -74.29 -24.55
C ALA A 836 12.20 -74.67 -25.71
N LEU A 837 13.52 -74.51 -25.55
CA LEU A 837 14.54 -74.91 -26.52
C LEU A 837 14.53 -76.43 -26.75
N HIS A 838 14.48 -77.24 -25.68
CA HIS A 838 14.39 -78.70 -25.80
C HIS A 838 13.15 -79.14 -26.59
N ASN A 839 11.97 -78.55 -26.35
CA ASN A 839 10.77 -78.88 -27.12
C ASN A 839 10.84 -78.36 -28.57
N ALA A 840 11.34 -77.15 -28.81
CA ALA A 840 11.52 -76.64 -30.18
C ALA A 840 12.50 -77.51 -31.00
N LEU A 841 13.52 -78.07 -30.36
CA LEU A 841 14.47 -78.98 -30.97
C LEU A 841 13.95 -80.41 -31.16
N GLN A 842 12.77 -80.78 -30.62
CA GLN A 842 12.16 -82.09 -30.92
C GLN A 842 11.74 -82.24 -32.40
N GLU A 843 11.53 -81.14 -33.12
CA GLU A 843 11.31 -81.16 -34.58
C GLU A 843 12.61 -81.39 -35.37
N HIS A 844 13.77 -81.37 -34.70
CA HIS A 844 15.12 -81.60 -35.25
C HIS A 844 15.87 -82.69 -34.45
N ALA A 845 15.17 -83.78 -34.15
CA ALA A 845 15.58 -84.83 -33.22
C ALA A 845 16.83 -85.64 -33.65
N GLU A 846 17.17 -85.71 -34.94
CA GLU A 846 18.27 -86.56 -35.43
C GLU A 846 19.65 -85.86 -35.33
N ASP A 847 19.73 -84.56 -35.65
CA ASP A 847 21.00 -83.82 -35.73
C ASP A 847 21.26 -82.88 -34.53
N VAL A 848 20.30 -82.01 -34.21
CA VAL A 848 20.56 -80.84 -33.34
C VAL A 848 20.19 -81.12 -31.88
N LEU A 849 19.11 -81.86 -31.64
CA LEU A 849 18.69 -82.23 -30.29
C LEU A 849 19.78 -83.03 -29.52
N PRO A 850 20.44 -84.06 -30.10
CA PRO A 850 21.47 -84.82 -29.37
C PRO A 850 22.70 -83.97 -29.05
N LEU A 851 23.05 -83.03 -29.94
CA LEU A 851 24.14 -82.09 -29.71
C LEU A 851 23.80 -81.12 -28.57
N PHE A 852 22.59 -80.56 -28.55
CA PHE A 852 22.11 -79.69 -27.47
C PHE A 852 22.06 -80.42 -26.12
N GLU A 853 21.54 -81.65 -26.09
CA GLU A 853 21.53 -82.48 -24.89
C GLU A 853 22.96 -82.82 -24.41
N SER A 854 23.90 -83.09 -25.32
CA SER A 854 25.31 -83.33 -24.95
C SER A 854 25.97 -82.09 -24.34
N LEU A 855 25.69 -80.90 -24.89
CA LEU A 855 26.22 -79.62 -24.39
C LEU A 855 25.62 -79.26 -23.03
N CYS A 856 24.32 -79.46 -22.83
CA CYS A 856 23.68 -79.27 -21.53
C CYS A 856 24.31 -80.19 -20.47
N ASN A 857 24.52 -81.47 -20.80
CA ASN A 857 25.17 -82.42 -19.90
C ASN A 857 26.64 -82.06 -19.63
N GLU A 858 27.42 -81.66 -20.65
CA GLU A 858 28.83 -81.25 -20.50
C GLU A 858 28.98 -80.02 -19.59
N LYS A 859 28.03 -79.07 -19.65
CA LYS A 859 28.00 -77.89 -18.77
C LYS A 859 27.30 -78.11 -17.43
N GLY A 860 26.87 -79.34 -17.12
CA GLY A 860 26.21 -79.69 -15.86
C GLY A 860 24.80 -79.10 -15.71
N VAL A 861 24.15 -78.71 -16.80
CA VAL A 861 22.82 -78.10 -16.84
C VAL A 861 21.76 -79.18 -17.00
N SER A 862 21.02 -79.46 -15.92
CA SER A 862 19.95 -80.45 -15.92
C SER A 862 18.77 -80.04 -16.82
N LEU A 863 18.48 -80.80 -17.88
CA LEU A 863 17.28 -80.58 -18.69
C LEU A 863 16.00 -80.80 -17.86
N PRO A 864 15.05 -79.85 -17.82
CA PRO A 864 13.80 -80.01 -17.07
C PRO A 864 12.88 -81.03 -17.74
N SER A 865 12.57 -82.15 -17.08
CA SER A 865 11.65 -83.18 -17.60
C SER A 865 10.15 -82.84 -17.45
N ARG A 866 9.84 -81.65 -16.95
CA ARG A 866 8.49 -81.08 -16.80
C ARG A 866 8.55 -79.56 -16.96
N PRO A 867 7.48 -78.90 -17.44
CA PRO A 867 7.40 -77.44 -17.43
C PRO A 867 7.49 -76.90 -16.00
N PRO A 868 8.19 -75.79 -15.75
CA PRO A 868 8.25 -75.17 -14.43
C PRO A 868 6.85 -74.76 -13.96
N SER A 869 6.53 -75.09 -12.70
CA SER A 869 5.17 -75.02 -12.16
C SER A 869 4.74 -73.59 -11.79
N GLY A 870 4.56 -72.74 -12.80
CA GLY A 870 4.23 -71.31 -12.62
C GLY A 870 3.35 -70.65 -13.69
N SER A 871 2.93 -71.35 -14.77
CA SER A 871 2.02 -70.76 -15.76
C SER A 871 1.15 -71.82 -16.47
N SER A 872 -0.17 -71.73 -16.30
CA SER A 872 -1.13 -72.66 -16.91
C SER A 872 -1.89 -72.02 -18.07
N SER A 873 -1.44 -72.29 -19.30
CA SER A 873 -2.26 -72.11 -20.52
C SER A 873 -1.78 -73.07 -21.62
N ARG A 874 -2.62 -74.04 -22.00
CA ARG A 874 -2.40 -74.89 -23.17
C ARG A 874 -2.42 -74.04 -24.46
N PRO A 875 -1.46 -74.20 -25.38
CA PRO A 875 -1.67 -73.90 -26.80
C PRO A 875 -2.74 -74.84 -27.38
N GLY A 876 -3.41 -74.39 -28.45
CA GLY A 876 -4.46 -75.15 -29.12
C GLY A 876 -3.92 -76.26 -30.03
N SER A 877 -4.75 -77.25 -30.35
CA SER A 877 -4.42 -78.28 -31.35
C SER A 877 -4.52 -77.71 -32.76
N ASN A 878 -3.40 -77.49 -33.45
CA ASN A 878 -3.43 -77.32 -34.90
C ASN A 878 -3.84 -78.64 -35.56
N ARG A 879 -4.99 -78.64 -36.23
CA ARG A 879 -5.47 -79.78 -37.02
C ARG A 879 -4.73 -79.81 -38.36
N SER A 880 -3.99 -80.88 -38.62
CA SER A 880 -3.56 -81.24 -39.97
C SER A 880 -4.78 -81.43 -40.88
N SER A 881 -4.91 -80.63 -41.93
CA SER A 881 -6.06 -80.71 -42.85
C SER A 881 -5.71 -80.45 -44.32
N THR A 882 -4.91 -81.34 -44.91
CA THR A 882 -4.86 -81.53 -46.37
C THR A 882 -4.70 -83.01 -46.67
N ALA A 883 -5.57 -83.56 -47.53
CA ALA A 883 -5.59 -85.00 -47.82
C ALA A 883 -4.65 -85.33 -48.99
N LEU A 884 -3.66 -86.19 -48.74
CA LEU A 884 -2.89 -86.84 -49.79
C LEU A 884 -3.77 -87.89 -50.50
N LEU A 885 -4.36 -87.51 -51.64
CA LEU A 885 -5.03 -88.45 -52.56
C LEU A 885 -4.13 -88.71 -53.77
N ALA A 886 -3.46 -89.87 -53.76
CA ALA A 886 -2.48 -90.24 -54.78
C ALA A 886 -3.15 -90.68 -56.11
N GLY A 887 -3.34 -89.73 -57.02
CA GLY A 887 -3.71 -89.97 -58.42
C GLY A 887 -2.54 -90.52 -59.25
N ARG A 888 -2.16 -91.78 -59.02
CA ARG A 888 -0.93 -92.39 -59.55
C ARG A 888 -1.00 -92.71 -61.07
N ALA A 889 -0.62 -91.75 -61.91
CA ALA A 889 -0.29 -92.05 -63.31
C ALA A 889 1.02 -92.88 -63.38
N ARG A 890 0.90 -94.17 -63.71
CA ARG A 890 2.01 -94.97 -64.24
C ARG A 890 1.77 -95.13 -65.74
N THR A 891 2.66 -94.57 -66.56
CA THR A 891 2.84 -94.96 -67.96
C THR A 891 3.35 -96.41 -68.03
N PRO A 892 3.33 -97.03 -69.24
CA PRO A 892 4.58 -97.01 -69.98
C PRO A 892 4.40 -96.95 -71.51
N MET A 893 4.82 -95.83 -72.11
CA MET A 893 5.80 -95.71 -73.21
C MET A 893 6.08 -94.22 -73.42
#